data_AF-A0A2U0TR09-F1
#
_entry.id   AF-A0A2U0TR09-F1
#
_cell.length_a   1.000
_cell.length_b   1.000
_cell.length_c   1.000
_cell.angle_alpha   90.00
_cell.angle_beta   90.00
_cell.angle_gamma   90.00
#
_symmetry.space_group_name_H-M   'P 1'
#
loop_
_entity.id
_entity.type
_entity.pdbx_description
1 polymer ?
#
loop_
_entity_poly.entity_id
_entity_poly.type
_entity_poly.pdbx_seq_one_letter_code
_entity_poly.pdbx_strand_id
1 'polypeptide(L)'
;MKKIILLLFIFGFNTIHSQDKVTYKKGKFFVPTILYSQYPCLDNVITQTTFYQMDPELKSEEQVLKKSYFNIDGYIKDPSNGKLKIYITIPFPRYTTTQMDSVYNSKTKVWIYHPYSGYDVKVNIEVKCADKLIYSDVFVSSEKNVFQGGYNKESAREAVAYNREKMKNSDIKENLTIEELGIDTVIYSTMDRIQRLLNYKLGYYNDLVKDKFEFMTSKAHPEYQQMFAFENAITEQMGKVTLEKGLDAKTLIPHLLYLESLLTKYPQAPENENIRFITAYDLALTYLLLENKEKALYFADLVIKNDKQSSKGTDIIARVNKAYFVDKMTRTHTNRFVELKKLGFKIKEEKEEERLAFFERIIQEDADWEQEKINRTNAIEKSINERKNILDSVFFQKNSDLLGKILNSLGGSEAIKKIEKTHILSKLKLEDNNMPQMEEKWATEKNYLLKKKTPNNYFEIVNGPESWVHDDMDNSTEKWKKINNSDYSDIVTNLDPLNLLTSFRIDLWNKFDLVSDDISDGRLCYHLTYFEKTLNSSNRTVPKTEYNLYVDKENFTIVSFEKTEYFKGNKSSFERKIFQDYREILALNNGKIPHKVLNEIEDYYGETSYQELREKVEVNPVFGNRIFMKEVYFGSFK
;
A
#
# COMPACT_ATOMS: atom_id res chain seq x y z
N MET A 1 15.71 53.44 -40.91
CA MET A 1 14.48 53.21 -40.13
C MET A 1 13.78 51.86 -40.34
N LYS A 2 14.27 50.91 -41.16
CA LYS A 2 13.66 49.56 -41.30
C LYS A 2 14.32 48.43 -40.48
N LYS A 3 15.48 48.68 -39.85
CA LYS A 3 16.17 47.67 -39.03
C LYS A 3 15.91 47.78 -37.51
N ILE A 4 15.36 48.89 -37.03
CA ILE A 4 15.03 49.09 -35.61
C ILE A 4 13.63 48.54 -35.28
N ILE A 5 12.70 48.57 -36.23
CA ILE A 5 11.34 48.04 -36.06
C ILE A 5 11.34 46.50 -35.99
N LEU A 6 12.27 45.83 -36.67
CA LEU A 6 12.40 44.38 -36.61
C LEU A 6 12.96 43.89 -35.25
N LEU A 7 13.81 44.69 -34.59
CA LEU A 7 14.33 44.36 -33.26
C LEU A 7 13.29 44.55 -32.16
N LEU A 8 12.36 45.51 -32.31
CA LEU A 8 11.23 45.70 -31.39
C LEU A 8 10.12 44.65 -31.59
N PHE A 9 9.99 44.06 -32.78
CA PHE A 9 9.06 42.95 -33.00
C PHE A 9 9.57 41.59 -32.49
N ILE A 10 10.88 41.39 -32.36
CA ILE A 10 11.48 40.16 -31.81
C ILE A 10 11.53 40.19 -30.27
N PHE A 11 11.48 41.36 -29.65
CA PHE A 11 11.35 41.51 -28.19
C PHE A 11 9.89 41.54 -27.67
N GLY A 12 8.90 41.56 -28.56
CA GLY A 12 7.48 41.66 -28.21
C GLY A 12 6.69 40.34 -28.09
N PHE A 13 7.30 39.18 -28.34
CA PHE A 13 6.59 37.89 -28.42
C PHE A 13 7.22 36.72 -27.65
N ASN A 14 8.06 37.00 -26.64
CA ASN A 14 8.61 35.96 -25.74
C ASN A 14 8.15 36.10 -24.28
N THR A 15 6.90 36.47 -24.05
CA THR A 15 6.22 36.22 -22.77
C THR A 15 4.76 35.84 -23.00
N ILE A 16 4.47 34.94 -23.93
CA ILE A 16 3.38 34.00 -23.68
C ILE A 16 4.05 32.94 -22.82
N HIS A 17 3.93 33.08 -21.49
CA HIS A 17 4.19 31.95 -20.61
C HIS A 17 3.41 30.78 -21.21
N SER A 18 4.13 29.79 -21.71
CA SER A 18 3.61 28.44 -21.80
C SER A 18 3.13 28.13 -20.38
N GLN A 19 1.84 28.33 -20.12
CA GLN A 19 1.23 27.97 -18.83
C GLN A 19 1.50 26.48 -18.65
N ASP A 20 2.39 26.18 -17.71
CA ASP A 20 2.80 24.82 -17.43
C ASP A 20 1.55 23.98 -17.18
N LYS A 21 1.33 22.98 -18.05
CA LYS A 21 0.17 22.09 -17.97
C LYS A 21 0.05 21.58 -16.53
N VAL A 22 -1.02 21.96 -15.84
CA VAL A 22 -1.30 21.49 -14.48
C VAL A 22 -1.71 20.04 -14.55
N THR A 23 -0.91 19.16 -13.97
CA THR A 23 -1.17 17.73 -13.74
C THR A 23 -1.38 17.50 -12.26
N TYR A 24 -2.11 16.44 -11.92
CA TYR A 24 -2.49 16.15 -10.54
C TYR A 24 -2.67 14.64 -10.30
N LYS A 25 -2.70 14.26 -9.02
CA LYS A 25 -2.79 12.89 -8.53
C LYS A 25 -3.87 12.73 -7.48
N LYS A 26 -4.32 11.48 -7.30
CA LYS A 26 -5.27 11.12 -6.25
C LYS A 26 -4.57 10.73 -4.96
N GLY A 27 -4.80 11.48 -3.89
CA GLY A 27 -4.55 11.02 -2.51
C GLY A 27 -5.77 10.25 -2.00
N LYS A 28 -5.59 9.09 -1.37
CA LYS A 28 -6.70 8.28 -0.82
C LYS A 28 -6.58 8.24 0.70
N PHE A 29 -7.66 8.58 1.39
CA PHE A 29 -7.73 8.55 2.85
C PHE A 29 -8.91 7.71 3.29
N PHE A 30 -8.73 6.99 4.40
CA PHE A 30 -9.79 6.24 5.05
C PHE A 30 -10.14 6.95 6.36
N VAL A 31 -11.29 7.61 6.37
CA VAL A 31 -11.74 8.47 7.46
C VAL A 31 -12.66 7.65 8.36
N PRO A 32 -12.29 7.40 9.62
CA PRO A 32 -13.20 6.76 10.58
C PRO A 32 -14.35 7.72 10.88
N THR A 33 -15.58 7.24 10.77
CA THR A 33 -16.78 8.04 11.00
C THR A 33 -17.78 7.28 11.84
N ILE A 34 -18.70 8.01 12.47
CA ILE A 34 -19.83 7.43 13.19
C ILE A 34 -21.08 7.59 12.34
N LEU A 35 -21.83 6.51 12.15
CA LEU A 35 -23.21 6.56 11.66
C LEU A 35 -24.12 6.80 12.87
N TYR A 36 -24.82 7.92 12.85
CA TYR A 36 -25.66 8.37 13.96
C TYR A 36 -27.07 7.81 13.86
N SER A 37 -27.74 7.76 15.01
CA SER A 37 -29.18 7.59 15.06
C SER A 37 -29.90 8.65 14.22
N GLN A 38 -31.04 8.26 13.64
CA GLN A 38 -31.98 9.16 12.98
C GLN A 38 -32.59 10.20 13.95
N TYR A 39 -32.47 10.00 15.26
CA TYR A 39 -33.10 10.84 16.28
C TYR A 39 -32.08 11.63 17.10
N PRO A 40 -31.91 12.94 16.81
CA PRO A 40 -30.94 13.79 17.47
C PRO A 40 -30.93 13.82 19.00
N CYS A 41 -32.10 13.66 19.61
CA CYS A 41 -32.24 13.64 21.06
C CYS A 41 -31.53 12.46 21.75
N LEU A 42 -31.01 11.49 21.00
CA LEU A 42 -30.33 10.31 21.53
C LEU A 42 -28.80 10.48 21.66
N ASP A 43 -28.22 11.55 21.12
CA ASP A 43 -26.76 11.74 21.09
C ASP A 43 -26.12 11.73 22.48
N ASN A 44 -26.82 12.28 23.47
CA ASN A 44 -26.39 12.34 24.88
C ASN A 44 -27.05 11.24 25.75
N VAL A 45 -27.70 10.27 25.11
CA VAL A 45 -28.38 9.15 25.78
C VAL A 45 -27.54 7.89 25.65
N ILE A 46 -26.90 7.45 26.72
CA ILE A 46 -25.99 6.29 26.70
C ILE A 46 -26.60 5.00 27.24
N THR A 47 -27.76 5.07 27.90
CA THR A 47 -28.45 3.91 28.49
C THR A 47 -29.76 3.61 27.77
N GLN A 48 -30.10 2.32 27.71
CA GLN A 48 -31.35 1.82 27.16
C GLN A 48 -32.05 0.84 28.11
N THR A 49 -33.38 0.83 28.08
CA THR A 49 -34.23 -0.15 28.76
C THR A 49 -35.33 -0.61 27.82
N THR A 50 -35.64 -1.91 27.89
CA THR A 50 -36.74 -2.49 27.14
C THR A 50 -37.81 -3.01 28.10
N PHE A 51 -39.06 -2.64 27.83
CA PHE A 51 -40.25 -3.05 28.56
C PHE A 51 -41.09 -3.95 27.66
N TYR A 52 -41.43 -5.14 28.17
CA TYR A 52 -42.25 -6.11 27.45
C TYR A 52 -43.63 -6.18 28.09
N GLN A 53 -44.66 -6.05 27.26
CA GLN A 53 -46.04 -6.33 27.61
C GLN A 53 -46.50 -7.51 26.76
N MET A 54 -46.53 -8.70 27.35
CA MET A 54 -46.81 -9.94 26.63
C MET A 54 -48.15 -10.53 27.06
N ASP A 55 -48.75 -11.29 26.16
CA ASP A 55 -49.86 -12.17 26.50
C ASP A 55 -49.47 -13.11 27.66
N PRO A 56 -50.36 -13.37 28.65
CA PRO A 56 -50.06 -14.25 29.79
C PRO A 56 -49.56 -15.64 29.39
N GLU A 57 -50.03 -16.16 28.25
CA GLU A 57 -49.61 -17.48 27.75
C GLU A 57 -48.14 -17.50 27.28
N LEU A 58 -47.55 -16.34 26.97
CA LEU A 58 -46.17 -16.22 26.48
C LEU A 58 -45.14 -15.93 27.57
N LYS A 59 -45.54 -16.02 28.85
CA LYS A 59 -44.71 -15.59 29.98
C LYS A 59 -43.38 -16.35 30.10
N SER A 60 -43.31 -17.61 29.64
CA SER A 60 -42.06 -18.38 29.60
C SER A 60 -41.01 -17.75 28.68
N GLU A 61 -41.45 -17.11 27.60
CA GLU A 61 -40.57 -16.54 26.58
C GLU A 61 -39.97 -15.19 27.00
N GLU A 62 -40.59 -14.51 27.96
CA GLU A 62 -40.20 -13.16 28.39
C GLU A 62 -38.73 -13.09 28.84
N GLN A 63 -38.23 -14.12 29.53
CA GLN A 63 -36.83 -14.17 29.99
C GLN A 63 -35.85 -14.26 28.81
N VAL A 64 -36.15 -15.11 27.83
CA VAL A 64 -35.33 -15.29 26.63
C VAL A 64 -35.34 -14.00 25.81
N LEU A 65 -36.51 -13.38 25.65
CA LEU A 65 -36.66 -12.14 24.91
C LEU A 65 -35.85 -11.00 25.54
N LYS A 66 -35.97 -10.79 26.85
CA LYS A 66 -35.19 -9.75 27.57
C LYS A 66 -33.68 -9.94 27.43
N LYS A 67 -33.23 -11.19 27.43
CA LYS A 67 -31.81 -11.54 27.29
C LYS A 67 -31.32 -11.30 25.86
N SER A 68 -32.05 -11.80 24.87
CA SER A 68 -31.57 -11.95 23.49
C SER A 68 -31.92 -10.79 22.57
N TYR A 69 -32.93 -9.97 22.90
CA TYR A 69 -33.46 -8.95 22.01
C TYR A 69 -33.34 -7.52 22.55
N PHE A 70 -33.54 -6.57 21.64
CA PHE A 70 -33.57 -5.11 21.85
C PHE A 70 -32.32 -4.57 22.55
N ASN A 71 -31.17 -5.14 22.17
CA ASN A 71 -29.87 -4.53 22.44
C ASN A 71 -29.54 -3.59 21.28
N ILE A 72 -29.87 -2.31 21.40
CA ILE A 72 -29.53 -1.34 20.36
C ILE A 72 -28.02 -1.04 20.42
N ASP A 73 -27.38 -1.07 19.25
CA ASP A 73 -25.95 -0.80 19.12
C ASP A 73 -25.61 0.63 19.55
N GLY A 74 -24.54 0.79 20.34
CA GLY A 74 -24.09 2.08 20.86
C GLY A 74 -24.76 2.53 22.17
N TYR A 75 -25.38 1.62 22.93
CA TYR A 75 -25.98 1.90 24.25
C TYR A 75 -25.62 0.81 25.28
N ILE A 76 -25.65 1.19 26.56
CA ILE A 76 -25.54 0.29 27.71
C ILE A 76 -26.94 -0.13 28.15
N LYS A 77 -27.18 -1.43 28.33
CA LYS A 77 -28.44 -1.91 28.91
C LYS A 77 -28.50 -1.55 30.40
N ASP A 78 -29.47 -0.72 30.76
CA ASP A 78 -29.88 -0.46 32.14
C ASP A 78 -31.27 -1.08 32.34
N PRO A 79 -31.44 -2.07 33.21
CA PRO A 79 -32.72 -2.76 33.38
C PRO A 79 -33.80 -1.90 34.08
N SER A 80 -33.44 -0.75 34.65
CA SER A 80 -34.30 0.00 35.56
C SER A 80 -34.56 1.46 35.15
N ASN A 81 -33.57 2.15 34.57
CA ASN A 81 -33.67 3.60 34.33
C ASN A 81 -32.92 4.09 33.08
N GLY A 82 -33.02 3.34 32.00
CA GLY A 82 -32.52 3.76 30.70
C GLY A 82 -33.25 5.00 30.18
N LYS A 83 -32.49 5.94 29.62
CA LYS A 83 -33.06 7.13 28.98
C LYS A 83 -33.66 6.80 27.61
N LEU A 84 -33.14 5.82 26.88
CA LEU A 84 -33.83 5.24 25.72
C LEU A 84 -34.76 4.14 26.21
N LYS A 85 -36.07 4.32 26.09
CA LYS A 85 -37.08 3.34 26.54
C LYS A 85 -37.77 2.72 25.33
N ILE A 86 -37.70 1.40 25.21
CA ILE A 86 -38.33 0.63 24.13
C ILE A 86 -39.47 -0.19 24.74
N TYR A 87 -40.71 0.07 24.36
CA TYR A 87 -41.89 -0.68 24.78
C TYR A 87 -42.31 -1.60 23.65
N ILE A 88 -42.45 -2.88 23.97
CA ILE A 88 -42.81 -3.94 23.03
C ILE A 88 -44.05 -4.64 23.55
N THR A 89 -45.14 -4.62 22.77
CA THR A 89 -46.36 -5.35 23.10
C THR A 89 -46.50 -6.55 22.17
N ILE A 90 -46.56 -7.75 22.74
CA ILE A 90 -46.63 -9.03 22.03
C ILE A 90 -47.92 -9.77 22.44
N PRO A 91 -49.02 -9.60 21.68
CA PRO A 91 -50.18 -10.48 21.72
C PRO A 91 -49.83 -11.90 21.27
N PHE A 92 -50.67 -12.87 21.63
CA PHE A 92 -50.53 -14.25 21.19
C PHE A 92 -50.65 -14.39 19.66
N PRO A 93 -49.68 -15.03 18.96
CA PRO A 93 -49.77 -15.26 17.52
C PRO A 93 -51.01 -16.06 17.12
N ARG A 94 -51.71 -15.60 16.09
CA ARG A 94 -52.93 -16.26 15.61
C ARG A 94 -52.59 -17.30 14.57
N TYR A 95 -52.81 -18.57 14.90
CA TYR A 95 -52.72 -19.65 13.92
C TYR A 95 -53.66 -19.40 12.73
N THR A 96 -53.16 -19.58 11.50
CA THR A 96 -53.93 -19.39 10.27
C THR A 96 -54.12 -20.70 9.51
N THR A 97 -53.04 -21.45 9.27
CA THR A 97 -53.07 -22.59 8.36
C THR A 97 -51.97 -23.61 8.63
N THR A 98 -52.11 -24.81 8.09
CA THR A 98 -51.04 -25.80 7.99
C THR A 98 -50.97 -26.30 6.55
N GLN A 99 -49.81 -26.11 5.93
CA GLN A 99 -49.53 -26.36 4.52
C GLN A 99 -48.13 -27.01 4.35
N MET A 100 -47.73 -27.29 3.11
CA MET A 100 -46.38 -27.73 2.79
C MET A 100 -45.84 -26.95 1.60
N ASP A 101 -44.58 -26.51 1.69
CA ASP A 101 -43.84 -25.95 0.56
C ASP A 101 -42.97 -27.05 -0.07
N SER A 102 -42.59 -26.89 -1.34
CA SER A 102 -41.72 -27.83 -2.05
C SER A 102 -40.50 -27.13 -2.62
N VAL A 103 -39.31 -27.67 -2.38
CA VAL A 103 -38.04 -27.17 -2.91
C VAL A 103 -37.40 -28.27 -3.76
N TYR A 104 -37.04 -27.95 -4.99
CA TYR A 104 -36.33 -28.89 -5.86
C TYR A 104 -34.83 -28.87 -5.53
N ASN A 105 -34.29 -30.00 -5.08
CA ASN A 105 -32.86 -30.13 -4.85
C ASN A 105 -32.16 -30.50 -6.17
N SER A 106 -31.46 -29.54 -6.77
CA SER A 106 -30.77 -29.73 -8.05
C SER A 106 -29.62 -30.73 -8.00
N LYS A 107 -29.01 -30.96 -6.83
CA LYS A 107 -27.90 -31.93 -6.65
C LYS A 107 -28.41 -33.36 -6.59
N THR A 108 -29.50 -33.60 -5.86
CA THR A 108 -30.08 -34.94 -5.71
C THR A 108 -31.18 -35.25 -6.72
N LYS A 109 -31.62 -34.25 -7.51
CA LYS A 109 -32.73 -34.33 -8.48
C LYS A 109 -34.06 -34.78 -7.87
N VAL A 110 -34.28 -34.48 -6.59
CA VAL A 110 -35.49 -34.87 -5.85
C VAL A 110 -36.17 -33.63 -5.28
N TRP A 111 -37.51 -33.64 -5.29
CA TRP A 111 -38.33 -32.66 -4.60
C TRP A 111 -38.38 -32.95 -3.11
N ILE A 112 -38.02 -31.96 -2.30
CA ILE A 112 -38.08 -32.02 -0.84
C ILE A 112 -39.27 -31.18 -0.38
N TYR A 113 -40.11 -31.76 0.47
CA TYR A 113 -41.30 -31.10 0.98
C TYR A 113 -41.12 -30.69 2.45
N HIS A 114 -41.55 -29.48 2.77
CA HIS A 114 -41.40 -28.87 4.09
C HIS A 114 -42.80 -28.50 4.63
N PRO A 115 -43.39 -29.32 5.51
CA PRO A 115 -44.65 -29.00 6.15
C PRO A 115 -44.45 -27.88 7.19
N TYR A 116 -45.39 -26.94 7.24
CA TYR A 116 -45.33 -25.78 8.11
C TYR A 116 -46.71 -25.33 8.60
N SER A 117 -46.72 -24.66 9.74
CA SER A 117 -47.87 -23.92 10.27
C SER A 117 -47.68 -22.44 10.06
N GLY A 118 -48.70 -21.77 9.55
CA GLY A 118 -48.76 -20.33 9.36
C GLY A 118 -49.38 -19.63 10.57
N TYR A 119 -48.83 -18.46 10.90
CA TYR A 119 -49.28 -17.63 12.01
C TYR A 119 -49.32 -16.16 11.60
N ASP A 120 -50.38 -15.47 11.96
CA ASP A 120 -50.42 -14.01 11.92
C ASP A 120 -49.88 -13.47 13.24
N VAL A 121 -48.79 -12.71 13.14
CA VAL A 121 -48.12 -12.07 14.26
C VAL A 121 -48.37 -10.58 14.17
N LYS A 122 -48.75 -9.98 15.29
CA LYS A 122 -48.87 -8.54 15.46
C LYS A 122 -48.01 -8.10 16.62
N VAL A 123 -47.06 -7.18 16.44
CA VAL A 123 -46.26 -6.61 17.54
C VAL A 123 -46.33 -5.10 17.48
N ASN A 124 -46.68 -4.47 18.60
CA ASN A 124 -46.65 -3.01 18.69
C ASN A 124 -45.36 -2.55 19.36
N ILE A 125 -44.83 -1.43 18.88
CA ILE A 125 -43.59 -0.84 19.38
C ILE A 125 -43.81 0.62 19.66
N GLU A 126 -43.31 1.08 20.81
CA GLU A 126 -43.11 2.49 21.10
C GLU A 126 -41.68 2.71 21.58
N VAL A 127 -41.01 3.74 21.09
CA VAL A 127 -39.69 4.13 21.54
C VAL A 127 -39.75 5.57 22.04
N LYS A 128 -39.26 5.77 23.25
CA LYS A 128 -39.23 7.07 23.93
C LYS A 128 -37.80 7.45 24.29
N CYS A 129 -37.46 8.73 24.12
CA CYS A 129 -36.27 9.34 24.69
C CYS A 129 -36.70 10.11 25.94
N ALA A 130 -36.23 9.68 27.11
CA ALA A 130 -36.82 9.98 28.40
C ALA A 130 -38.33 9.64 28.39
N ASP A 131 -39.19 10.64 28.21
CA ASP A 131 -40.64 10.47 28.15
C ASP A 131 -41.26 10.96 26.82
N LYS A 132 -40.43 11.44 25.90
CA LYS A 132 -40.88 11.89 24.57
C LYS A 132 -40.91 10.73 23.59
N LEU A 133 -42.07 10.46 22.99
CA LEU A 133 -42.23 9.49 21.90
C LEU A 133 -41.42 9.93 20.67
N ILE A 134 -40.55 9.07 20.17
CA ILE A 134 -39.71 9.32 18.99
C ILE A 134 -39.98 8.35 17.84
N TYR A 135 -40.48 7.14 18.13
CA TYR A 135 -40.87 6.17 17.12
C TYR A 135 -42.02 5.31 17.64
N SER A 136 -42.97 4.98 16.78
CA SER A 136 -44.01 4.00 17.07
C SER A 136 -44.39 3.30 15.78
N ASP A 137 -44.65 2.00 15.86
CA ASP A 137 -45.02 1.18 14.71
C ASP A 137 -45.77 -0.08 15.14
N VAL A 138 -46.49 -0.68 14.20
CA VAL A 138 -47.25 -1.91 14.38
C VAL A 138 -46.81 -2.91 13.32
N PHE A 139 -46.02 -3.88 13.73
CA PHE A 139 -45.54 -4.95 12.87
C PHE A 139 -46.63 -5.99 12.70
N VAL A 140 -47.14 -6.13 11.49
CA VAL A 140 -48.05 -7.21 11.11
C VAL A 140 -47.33 -8.09 10.11
N SER A 141 -47.17 -9.37 10.43
CA SER A 141 -46.47 -10.33 9.57
C SER A 141 -47.11 -11.70 9.62
N SER A 142 -47.11 -12.39 8.47
CA SER A 142 -47.46 -13.80 8.41
C SER A 142 -46.20 -14.64 8.44
N GLU A 143 -45.98 -15.34 9.56
CA GLU A 143 -44.82 -16.18 9.81
C GLU A 143 -45.14 -17.65 9.57
N LYS A 144 -44.09 -18.43 9.29
CA LYS A 144 -44.17 -19.87 9.10
C LYS A 144 -43.29 -20.58 10.12
N ASN A 145 -43.84 -21.55 10.84
CA ASN A 145 -43.07 -22.51 11.62
C ASN A 145 -42.98 -23.84 10.87
N VAL A 146 -41.78 -24.23 10.46
CA VAL A 146 -41.53 -25.55 9.86
C VAL A 146 -41.35 -26.55 11.00
N PHE A 147 -42.40 -27.31 11.29
CA PHE A 147 -42.40 -28.25 12.41
C PHE A 147 -41.68 -29.56 12.11
N GLN A 148 -41.26 -29.80 10.85
CA GLN A 148 -40.43 -30.94 10.50
C GLN A 148 -39.73 -30.77 9.14
N GLY A 149 -38.46 -31.18 9.06
CA GLY A 149 -37.65 -31.02 7.85
C GLY A 149 -37.64 -32.25 6.95
N GLY A 150 -37.79 -32.03 5.63
CA GLY A 150 -37.23 -32.91 4.61
C GLY A 150 -37.99 -34.20 4.31
N TYR A 151 -39.22 -34.08 3.81
CA TYR A 151 -40.06 -35.25 3.51
C TYR A 151 -40.16 -35.57 2.02
N ASN A 152 -40.47 -36.85 1.74
CA ASN A 152 -41.14 -37.22 0.49
C ASN A 152 -42.60 -36.70 0.51
N LYS A 153 -43.27 -36.68 -0.64
CA LYS A 153 -44.59 -36.05 -0.78
C LYS A 153 -45.69 -36.68 0.10
N GLU A 154 -45.64 -38.00 0.32
CA GLU A 154 -46.70 -38.71 1.06
C GLU A 154 -46.55 -38.49 2.57
N SER A 155 -45.36 -38.65 3.12
CA SER A 155 -45.07 -38.38 4.52
C SER A 155 -45.31 -36.90 4.89
N ALA A 156 -45.04 -35.96 3.97
CA ALA A 156 -45.37 -34.56 4.19
C ALA A 156 -46.88 -34.31 4.30
N ARG A 157 -47.70 -35.02 3.52
CA ARG A 157 -49.17 -34.91 3.56
C ARG A 157 -49.73 -35.45 4.86
N GLU A 158 -49.21 -36.59 5.32
CA GLU A 158 -49.59 -37.19 6.61
C GLU A 158 -49.24 -36.24 7.77
N ALA A 159 -48.03 -35.67 7.77
CA ALA A 159 -47.60 -34.70 8.77
C ALA A 159 -48.48 -33.43 8.78
N VAL A 160 -48.87 -32.92 7.61
CA VAL A 160 -49.82 -31.79 7.49
C VAL A 160 -51.20 -32.15 8.03
N ALA A 161 -51.71 -33.34 7.73
CA ALA A 161 -53.02 -33.79 8.19
C ALA A 161 -53.05 -33.93 9.71
N TYR A 162 -52.06 -34.63 10.26
CA TYR A 162 -51.89 -34.82 11.70
C TYR A 162 -51.77 -33.48 12.44
N ASN A 163 -50.90 -32.58 11.96
CA ASN A 163 -50.70 -31.29 12.62
C ASN A 163 -51.94 -30.39 12.49
N ARG A 164 -52.71 -30.48 11.39
CA ARG A 164 -53.99 -29.78 11.25
C ARG A 164 -55.03 -30.26 12.26
N GLU A 165 -55.06 -31.55 12.55
CA GLU A 165 -55.94 -32.12 13.58
C GLU A 165 -55.51 -31.66 14.98
N LYS A 166 -54.22 -31.77 15.29
CA LYS A 166 -53.58 -31.26 16.51
C LYS A 166 -53.93 -29.79 16.78
N MET A 167 -53.91 -28.93 15.75
CA MET A 167 -54.22 -27.50 15.89
C MET A 167 -55.72 -27.16 15.98
N LYS A 168 -56.62 -28.10 15.61
CA LYS A 168 -58.08 -27.91 15.66
C LYS A 168 -58.72 -28.46 16.95
N ASN A 169 -58.11 -29.47 17.55
CA ASN A 169 -58.61 -30.09 18.78
C ASN A 169 -58.17 -29.25 20.00
N SER A 170 -59.12 -28.57 20.65
CA SER A 170 -58.87 -27.69 21.80
C SER A 170 -58.21 -28.43 22.96
N ASP A 171 -58.64 -29.65 23.26
CA ASP A 171 -58.17 -30.43 24.40
C ASP A 171 -56.71 -30.88 24.21
N ILE A 172 -56.34 -31.20 22.97
CA ILE A 172 -54.96 -31.50 22.60
C ILE A 172 -54.13 -30.21 22.63
N LYS A 173 -54.67 -29.12 22.08
CA LYS A 173 -53.98 -27.83 21.97
C LYS A 173 -53.67 -27.18 23.32
N GLU A 174 -54.60 -27.24 24.27
CA GLU A 174 -54.44 -26.69 25.62
C GLU A 174 -53.34 -27.39 26.43
N ASN A 175 -52.97 -28.62 26.05
CA ASN A 175 -51.91 -29.40 26.70
C ASN A 175 -50.53 -29.24 26.06
N LEU A 176 -50.39 -28.47 24.97
CA LEU A 176 -49.13 -28.28 24.27
C LEU A 176 -48.37 -27.06 24.78
N THR A 177 -47.06 -27.18 24.82
CA THR A 177 -46.16 -26.06 25.09
C THR A 177 -46.05 -25.10 23.90
N ILE A 178 -45.59 -23.87 24.16
CA ILE A 178 -45.32 -22.85 23.14
C ILE A 178 -44.34 -23.37 22.07
N GLU A 179 -43.30 -24.09 22.51
CA GLU A 179 -42.29 -24.70 21.66
C GLU A 179 -42.90 -25.80 20.76
N GLU A 180 -43.78 -26.64 21.29
CA GLU A 180 -44.47 -27.69 20.52
C GLU A 180 -45.49 -27.14 19.51
N LEU A 181 -45.94 -25.90 19.72
CA LEU A 181 -46.73 -25.12 18.75
C LEU A 181 -45.82 -24.34 17.78
N GLY A 182 -44.54 -24.19 18.11
CA GLY A 182 -43.53 -23.38 17.41
C GLY A 182 -43.84 -21.90 17.37
N ILE A 183 -44.54 -21.43 18.41
CA ILE A 183 -44.91 -20.03 18.57
C ILE A 183 -43.68 -19.19 18.95
N ASP A 184 -42.76 -19.77 19.71
CA ASP A 184 -41.45 -19.21 20.06
C ASP A 184 -40.65 -18.82 18.80
N THR A 185 -40.52 -19.75 17.85
CA THR A 185 -39.78 -19.56 16.60
C THR A 185 -40.37 -18.43 15.76
N VAL A 186 -41.70 -18.37 15.71
CA VAL A 186 -42.47 -17.34 15.00
C VAL A 186 -42.28 -15.96 15.64
N ILE A 187 -42.29 -15.89 16.97
CA ILE A 187 -42.02 -14.65 17.71
C ILE A 187 -40.57 -14.21 17.45
N TYR A 188 -39.59 -15.09 17.60
CA TYR A 188 -38.16 -14.79 17.41
C TYR A 188 -37.85 -14.27 16.00
N SER A 189 -38.42 -14.88 14.95
CA SER A 189 -38.32 -14.36 13.57
C SER A 189 -38.81 -12.92 13.43
N THR A 190 -39.91 -12.60 14.12
CA THR A 190 -40.47 -11.25 14.15
C THR A 190 -39.57 -10.29 14.94
N MET A 191 -39.08 -10.72 16.10
CA MET A 191 -38.17 -9.93 16.93
C MET A 191 -36.86 -9.62 16.22
N ASP A 192 -36.29 -10.55 15.45
CA ASP A 192 -35.09 -10.34 14.63
C ASP A 192 -35.26 -9.19 13.63
N ARG A 193 -36.40 -9.15 12.94
CA ARG A 193 -36.71 -8.10 11.96
C ARG A 193 -36.87 -6.75 12.63
N ILE A 194 -37.58 -6.73 13.75
CA ILE A 194 -37.77 -5.53 14.56
C ILE A 194 -36.42 -5.03 15.09
N GLN A 195 -35.61 -5.91 15.67
CA GLN A 195 -34.28 -5.58 16.17
C GLN A 195 -33.46 -4.90 15.07
N ARG A 196 -33.39 -5.49 13.88
CA ARG A 196 -32.67 -4.91 12.74
C ARG A 196 -33.16 -3.52 12.38
N LEU A 197 -34.47 -3.31 12.36
CA LEU A 197 -35.04 -1.99 12.06
C LEU A 197 -34.73 -0.97 13.15
N LEU A 198 -34.94 -1.33 14.42
CA LEU A 198 -34.64 -0.45 15.54
C LEU A 198 -33.15 -0.11 15.59
N ASN A 199 -32.27 -1.07 15.32
CA ASN A 199 -30.84 -0.83 15.15
C ASN A 199 -30.54 0.17 14.04
N TYR A 200 -31.15 0.00 12.86
CA TYR A 200 -31.01 0.94 11.75
C TYR A 200 -31.48 2.36 12.08
N LYS A 201 -32.53 2.51 12.91
CA LYS A 201 -33.11 3.81 13.26
C LYS A 201 -32.44 4.48 14.46
N LEU A 202 -32.11 3.70 15.48
CA LEU A 202 -31.74 4.15 16.82
C LEU A 202 -30.24 3.97 17.11
N GLY A 203 -29.58 3.06 16.40
CA GLY A 203 -28.21 2.63 16.69
C GLY A 203 -27.16 3.66 16.31
N TYR A 204 -25.98 3.48 16.90
CA TYR A 204 -24.74 4.14 16.52
C TYR A 204 -23.73 3.11 16.04
N TYR A 205 -23.13 3.34 14.87
CA TYR A 205 -22.18 2.41 14.26
C TYR A 205 -20.87 3.09 13.90
N ASN A 206 -19.78 2.34 13.98
CA ASN A 206 -18.52 2.75 13.40
C ASN A 206 -18.55 2.43 11.89
N ASP A 207 -18.08 3.36 11.09
CA ASP A 207 -17.94 3.21 9.64
C ASP A 207 -16.59 3.79 9.18
N LEU A 208 -16.22 3.45 7.95
CA LEU A 208 -14.97 3.90 7.34
C LEU A 208 -15.26 4.47 5.95
N VAL A 209 -15.21 5.79 5.83
CA VAL A 209 -15.45 6.48 4.58
C VAL A 209 -14.14 6.64 3.81
N LYS A 210 -14.17 6.36 2.51
CA LYS A 210 -13.02 6.54 1.63
C LYS A 210 -13.10 7.89 0.91
N ASP A 211 -12.23 8.82 1.30
CA ASP A 211 -12.12 10.13 0.68
C ASP A 211 -10.92 10.22 -0.26
N LYS A 212 -11.06 11.04 -1.31
CA LYS A 212 -10.05 11.18 -2.36
C LYS A 212 -9.77 12.66 -2.62
N PHE A 213 -8.54 13.10 -2.43
CA PHE A 213 -8.07 14.45 -2.75
C PHE A 213 -7.34 14.48 -4.09
N GLU A 214 -7.23 15.65 -4.71
CA GLU A 214 -6.54 15.85 -5.98
C GLU A 214 -5.34 16.80 -5.85
N PHE A 215 -4.14 16.24 -5.69
CA PHE A 215 -2.94 17.02 -5.42
C PHE A 215 -2.16 17.35 -6.70
N MET A 216 -1.70 18.59 -6.83
CA MET A 216 -0.90 19.05 -7.96
C MET A 216 0.45 18.29 -8.06
N THR A 217 0.84 17.90 -9.27
CA THR A 217 2.12 17.23 -9.53
C THR A 217 3.06 18.01 -10.46
N SER A 218 2.58 19.11 -11.05
CA SER A 218 3.38 20.00 -11.90
C SER A 218 4.39 20.83 -11.09
N LYS A 219 5.57 20.27 -10.81
CA LYS A 219 6.64 20.95 -10.04
C LYS A 219 7.09 22.29 -10.60
N ALA A 220 6.97 22.50 -11.91
CA ALA A 220 7.31 23.74 -12.59
C ALA A 220 6.26 24.85 -12.38
N HIS A 221 5.02 24.48 -12.04
CA HIS A 221 3.94 25.44 -11.87
C HIS A 221 4.20 26.33 -10.64
N PRO A 222 4.00 27.66 -10.73
CA PRO A 222 4.34 28.60 -9.64
C PRO A 222 3.67 28.28 -8.30
N GLU A 223 2.48 27.69 -8.33
CA GLU A 223 1.71 27.37 -7.10
C GLU A 223 2.07 26.01 -6.48
N TYR A 224 2.97 25.23 -7.09
CA TYR A 224 3.26 23.85 -6.66
C TYR A 224 3.67 23.76 -5.20
N GLN A 225 4.58 24.62 -4.74
CA GLN A 225 5.13 24.55 -3.38
C GLN A 225 4.06 24.73 -2.31
N GLN A 226 3.14 25.67 -2.51
CA GLN A 226 2.09 25.99 -1.55
C GLN A 226 0.95 24.98 -1.61
N MET A 227 0.64 24.42 -2.78
CA MET A 227 -0.30 23.31 -2.90
C MET A 227 0.26 22.01 -2.30
N PHE A 228 1.57 21.78 -2.42
CA PHE A 228 2.26 20.69 -1.75
C PHE A 228 2.29 20.87 -0.22
N ALA A 229 2.41 22.12 0.27
CA ALA A 229 2.28 22.40 1.69
C ALA A 229 0.88 22.07 2.23
N PHE A 230 -0.17 22.33 1.45
CA PHE A 230 -1.53 21.86 1.79
C PHE A 230 -1.62 20.32 1.79
N GLU A 231 -1.06 19.64 0.77
CA GLU A 231 -1.01 18.17 0.73
C GLU A 231 -0.38 17.57 2.00
N ASN A 232 0.74 18.12 2.46
CA ASN A 232 1.39 17.66 3.69
C ASN A 232 0.52 17.94 4.93
N ALA A 233 -0.04 19.15 5.04
CA ALA A 233 -0.87 19.53 6.18
C ALA A 233 -2.14 18.68 6.28
N ILE A 234 -2.84 18.44 5.16
CA ILE A 234 -4.05 17.60 5.17
C ILE A 234 -3.70 16.13 5.43
N THR A 235 -2.60 15.62 4.89
CA THR A 235 -2.13 14.24 5.14
C THR A 235 -1.81 14.04 6.62
N GLU A 236 -1.09 14.98 7.24
CA GLU A 236 -0.79 14.94 8.68
C GLU A 236 -2.06 15.00 9.53
N GLN A 237 -3.00 15.88 9.19
CA GLN A 237 -4.28 15.97 9.91
C GLN A 237 -5.10 14.69 9.78
N MET A 238 -5.17 14.09 8.58
CA MET A 238 -5.87 12.82 8.34
C MET A 238 -5.31 11.68 9.20
N GLY A 239 -3.99 11.66 9.44
CA GLY A 239 -3.35 10.70 10.35
C GLY A 239 -3.79 10.85 11.82
N LYS A 240 -4.34 12.01 12.19
CA LYS A 240 -4.81 12.32 13.55
C LYS A 240 -6.32 12.18 13.71
N VAL A 241 -7.06 11.86 12.64
CA VAL A 241 -8.52 11.70 12.69
C VAL A 241 -8.88 10.38 13.36
N THR A 242 -9.72 10.47 14.38
CA THR A 242 -10.27 9.32 15.12
C THR A 242 -11.81 9.38 15.13
N LEU A 243 -12.48 8.41 15.74
CA LEU A 243 -13.94 8.48 15.92
C LEU A 243 -14.36 9.65 16.81
N GLU A 244 -13.48 10.08 17.72
CA GLU A 244 -13.72 11.17 18.65
C GLU A 244 -13.45 12.55 18.06
N LYS A 245 -12.46 12.64 17.18
CA LYS A 245 -11.91 13.92 16.74
C LYS A 245 -11.70 13.93 15.22
N GLY A 246 -12.41 14.86 14.55
CA GLY A 246 -12.22 15.19 13.14
C GLY A 246 -11.00 16.10 12.89
N LEU A 247 -10.97 16.73 11.71
CA LEU A 247 -9.88 17.64 11.31
C LEU A 247 -9.79 18.88 12.22
N ASP A 248 -8.57 19.36 12.51
CA ASP A 248 -8.36 20.62 13.24
C ASP A 248 -8.35 21.82 12.28
N ALA A 249 -9.46 22.55 12.26
CA ALA A 249 -9.63 23.76 11.45
C ALA A 249 -8.48 24.76 11.63
N LYS A 250 -7.98 24.98 12.85
CA LYS A 250 -6.98 26.02 13.13
C LYS A 250 -5.68 25.78 12.38
N THR A 251 -5.27 24.52 12.28
CA THR A 251 -4.04 24.13 11.57
C THR A 251 -4.18 24.25 10.06
N LEU A 252 -5.39 24.09 9.53
CA LEU A 252 -5.65 24.12 8.09
C LEU A 252 -5.97 25.52 7.54
N ILE A 253 -6.44 26.46 8.38
CA ILE A 253 -6.84 27.82 7.96
C ILE A 253 -5.83 28.51 7.02
N PRO A 254 -4.51 28.55 7.31
CA PRO A 254 -3.56 29.24 6.43
C PRO A 254 -3.52 28.65 5.01
N HIS A 255 -3.65 27.33 4.90
CA HIS A 255 -3.66 26.62 3.63
C HIS A 255 -5.00 26.80 2.89
N LEU A 256 -6.11 26.78 3.62
CA LEU A 256 -7.44 26.99 3.04
C LEU A 256 -7.59 28.40 2.48
N LEU A 257 -7.13 29.43 3.19
CA LEU A 257 -7.14 30.81 2.70
C LEU A 257 -6.28 30.97 1.44
N TYR A 258 -5.13 30.29 1.38
CA TYR A 258 -4.30 30.27 0.18
C TYR A 258 -5.03 29.62 -1.00
N LEU A 259 -5.59 28.42 -0.82
CA LEU A 259 -6.36 27.75 -1.87
C LEU A 259 -7.55 28.59 -2.33
N GLU A 260 -8.27 29.23 -1.41
CA GLU A 260 -9.36 30.15 -1.75
C GLU A 260 -8.87 31.30 -2.65
N SER A 261 -7.69 31.86 -2.37
CA SER A 261 -7.08 32.92 -3.19
C SER A 261 -6.73 32.48 -4.62
N LEU A 262 -6.42 31.20 -4.82
CA LEU A 262 -6.13 30.66 -6.15
C LEU A 262 -7.35 30.75 -7.08
N LEU A 263 -8.57 30.63 -6.55
CA LEU A 263 -9.79 30.75 -7.35
C LEU A 263 -10.03 32.18 -7.85
N THR A 264 -9.43 33.19 -7.20
CA THR A 264 -9.41 34.58 -7.68
C THR A 264 -8.26 34.81 -8.65
N LYS A 265 -7.06 34.31 -8.32
CA LYS A 265 -5.86 34.45 -9.15
C LYS A 265 -6.00 33.76 -10.52
N TYR A 266 -6.69 32.63 -10.57
CA TYR A 266 -6.95 31.85 -11.78
C TYR A 266 -8.44 31.86 -12.10
N PRO A 267 -8.96 32.86 -12.85
CA PRO A 267 -10.39 32.98 -13.16
C PRO A 267 -10.88 31.86 -14.08
N GLN A 268 -12.21 31.72 -14.22
CA GLN A 268 -12.83 30.68 -15.04
C GLN A 268 -12.49 30.88 -16.51
N ALA A 269 -11.59 30.05 -17.02
CA ALA A 269 -11.12 30.02 -18.40
C ALA A 269 -10.60 28.61 -18.72
N PRO A 270 -10.66 28.15 -19.99
CA PRO A 270 -10.22 26.81 -20.38
C PRO A 270 -8.79 26.46 -19.93
N GLU A 271 -7.89 27.43 -19.96
CA GLU A 271 -6.49 27.27 -19.56
C GLU A 271 -6.30 27.06 -18.05
N ASN A 272 -7.25 27.50 -17.22
CA ASN A 272 -7.19 27.42 -15.76
C ASN A 272 -8.02 26.25 -15.20
N GLU A 273 -8.67 25.47 -16.08
CA GLU A 273 -9.63 24.43 -15.71
C GLU A 273 -9.06 23.45 -14.68
N ASN A 274 -7.80 23.03 -14.86
CA ASN A 274 -7.16 22.03 -14.00
C ASN A 274 -6.87 22.55 -12.60
N ILE A 275 -6.27 23.74 -12.48
CA ILE A 275 -5.93 24.32 -11.19
C ILE A 275 -7.20 24.73 -10.42
N ARG A 276 -8.21 25.24 -11.12
CA ARG A 276 -9.51 25.55 -10.51
C ARG A 276 -10.21 24.29 -10.03
N PHE A 277 -10.20 23.21 -10.82
CA PHE A 277 -10.80 21.94 -10.45
C PHE A 277 -10.20 21.39 -9.15
N ILE A 278 -8.88 21.19 -9.09
CA ILE A 278 -8.22 20.62 -7.91
C ILE A 278 -8.46 21.50 -6.68
N THR A 279 -8.36 22.82 -6.83
CA THR A 279 -8.52 23.78 -5.74
C THR A 279 -9.94 23.76 -5.20
N ALA A 280 -10.95 23.87 -6.07
CA ALA A 280 -12.35 23.88 -5.66
C ALA A 280 -12.76 22.51 -5.06
N TYR A 281 -12.26 21.40 -5.61
CA TYR A 281 -12.60 20.07 -5.11
C TYR A 281 -11.98 19.80 -3.74
N ASP A 282 -10.69 20.10 -3.56
CA ASP A 282 -10.01 19.91 -2.29
C ASP A 282 -10.55 20.84 -1.21
N LEU A 283 -10.92 22.08 -1.55
CA LEU A 283 -11.64 22.98 -0.64
C LEU A 283 -13.01 22.40 -0.26
N ALA A 284 -13.80 21.95 -1.23
CA ALA A 284 -15.13 21.38 -0.97
C ALA A 284 -15.04 20.16 -0.05
N LEU A 285 -14.09 19.27 -0.30
CA LEU A 285 -13.88 18.06 0.48
C LEU A 285 -13.32 18.36 1.87
N THR A 286 -12.36 19.29 1.99
CA THR A 286 -11.82 19.68 3.31
C THR A 286 -12.90 20.33 4.15
N TYR A 287 -13.71 21.23 3.58
CA TYR A 287 -14.81 21.86 4.31
C TYR A 287 -15.94 20.89 4.65
N LEU A 288 -16.17 19.86 3.84
CA LEU A 288 -17.07 18.76 4.20
C LEU A 288 -16.57 18.05 5.47
N LEU A 289 -15.27 17.74 5.53
CA LEU A 289 -14.64 17.03 6.65
C LEU A 289 -14.37 17.91 7.88
N LEU A 290 -14.24 19.22 7.69
CA LEU A 290 -14.31 20.24 8.74
C LEU A 290 -15.74 20.58 9.13
N GLU A 291 -16.70 19.87 8.55
CA GLU A 291 -18.11 19.96 8.91
C GLU A 291 -18.76 21.32 8.64
N ASN A 292 -18.15 22.11 7.75
CA ASN A 292 -18.62 23.42 7.32
C ASN A 292 -19.50 23.29 6.06
N LYS A 293 -20.80 23.10 6.29
CA LYS A 293 -21.81 22.94 5.23
C LYS A 293 -21.77 24.03 4.17
N GLU A 294 -21.76 25.29 4.60
CA GLU A 294 -21.90 26.43 3.69
C GLU A 294 -20.72 26.49 2.71
N LYS A 295 -19.49 26.39 3.22
CA LYS A 295 -18.29 26.39 2.37
C LYS A 295 -18.18 25.12 1.53
N ALA A 296 -18.51 23.96 2.09
CA ALA A 296 -18.50 22.70 1.33
C ALA A 296 -19.43 22.77 0.10
N LEU A 297 -20.66 23.27 0.28
CA LEU A 297 -21.61 23.44 -0.83
C LEU A 297 -21.15 24.51 -1.83
N TYR A 298 -20.63 25.64 -1.33
CA TYR A 298 -20.13 26.72 -2.18
C TYR A 298 -19.02 26.23 -3.13
N PHE A 299 -18.00 25.54 -2.59
CA PHE A 299 -16.91 25.04 -3.42
C PHE A 299 -17.33 23.84 -4.28
N ALA A 300 -18.26 23.00 -3.83
CA ALA A 300 -18.80 21.92 -4.66
C ALA A 300 -19.56 22.45 -5.89
N ASP A 301 -20.30 23.56 -5.75
CA ASP A 301 -20.92 24.26 -6.88
C ASP A 301 -19.87 24.82 -7.85
N LEU A 302 -18.73 25.32 -7.34
CA LEU A 302 -17.62 25.74 -8.18
C LEU A 302 -16.96 24.57 -8.94
N VAL A 303 -16.92 23.35 -8.36
CA VAL A 303 -16.48 22.14 -9.07
C VAL A 303 -17.42 21.81 -10.22
N ILE A 304 -18.74 21.93 -10.02
CA ILE A 304 -19.74 21.69 -11.07
C ILE A 304 -19.59 22.73 -12.19
N LYS A 305 -19.46 24.00 -11.84
CA LYS A 305 -19.27 25.11 -12.79
C LYS A 305 -17.96 25.03 -13.57
N ASN A 306 -16.95 24.35 -13.04
CA ASN A 306 -15.70 24.08 -13.75
C ASN A 306 -15.84 22.99 -14.83
N ASP A 307 -16.95 22.25 -14.86
CA ASP A 307 -17.39 21.27 -15.87
C ASP A 307 -16.48 20.05 -16.16
N LYS A 308 -15.24 20.06 -15.64
CA LYS A 308 -14.28 18.98 -15.86
C LYS A 308 -14.71 17.62 -15.28
N GLN A 309 -15.20 17.61 -14.05
CA GLN A 309 -15.71 16.42 -13.34
C GLN A 309 -16.85 16.82 -12.41
N SER A 310 -17.92 17.35 -13.00
CA SER A 310 -19.11 17.84 -12.27
C SER A 310 -19.70 16.82 -11.30
N SER A 311 -19.63 15.53 -11.63
CA SER A 311 -20.08 14.42 -10.77
C SER A 311 -19.48 14.46 -9.36
N LYS A 312 -18.24 14.89 -9.20
CA LYS A 312 -17.59 15.00 -7.88
C LYS A 312 -18.19 16.10 -7.02
N GLY A 313 -18.57 17.23 -7.62
CA GLY A 313 -19.29 18.28 -6.92
C GLY A 313 -20.69 17.80 -6.52
N THR A 314 -21.38 17.11 -7.43
CA THR A 314 -22.69 16.49 -7.14
C THR A 314 -22.61 15.47 -6.00
N ASP A 315 -21.58 14.64 -5.97
CA ASP A 315 -21.36 13.66 -4.89
C ASP A 315 -21.17 14.33 -3.53
N ILE A 316 -20.39 15.43 -3.46
CA ILE A 316 -20.22 16.21 -2.23
C ILE A 316 -21.56 16.82 -1.80
N ILE A 317 -22.31 17.43 -2.71
CA ILE A 317 -23.65 17.99 -2.41
C ILE A 317 -24.58 16.90 -1.87
N ALA A 318 -24.59 15.72 -2.50
CA ALA A 318 -25.41 14.60 -2.05
C ALA A 318 -25.01 14.12 -0.64
N ARG A 319 -23.70 14.08 -0.33
CA ARG A 319 -23.19 13.75 1.02
C ARG A 319 -23.61 14.79 2.04
N VAL A 320 -23.45 16.07 1.74
CA VAL A 320 -23.89 17.17 2.62
C VAL A 320 -25.40 17.07 2.87
N ASN A 321 -26.21 16.88 1.83
CA ASN A 321 -27.67 16.84 1.98
C ASN A 321 -28.17 15.61 2.76
N LYS A 322 -27.41 14.51 2.73
CA LYS A 322 -27.70 13.29 3.51
C LYS A 322 -27.11 13.32 4.92
N ALA A 323 -26.17 14.21 5.20
CA ALA A 323 -25.56 14.32 6.50
C ALA A 323 -26.52 14.96 7.51
N TYR A 324 -26.57 14.39 8.71
CA TYR A 324 -27.33 14.96 9.82
C TYR A 324 -26.49 16.05 10.49
N PHE A 325 -27.02 17.28 10.55
CA PHE A 325 -26.37 18.42 11.22
C PHE A 325 -27.10 18.76 12.53
N VAL A 326 -26.34 18.93 13.62
CA VAL A 326 -26.84 19.51 14.89
C VAL A 326 -25.83 20.53 15.38
N ASP A 327 -26.33 21.67 15.88
CA ASP A 327 -25.52 22.80 16.34
C ASP A 327 -24.48 23.29 15.31
N LYS A 328 -24.85 23.28 14.03
CA LYS A 328 -24.02 23.69 12.87
C LYS A 328 -22.80 22.79 12.58
N MET A 329 -22.67 21.64 13.23
CA MET A 329 -21.62 20.64 12.99
C MET A 329 -22.21 19.38 12.34
N THR A 330 -21.39 18.66 11.58
CA THR A 330 -21.81 17.44 10.86
C THR A 330 -21.62 16.28 11.81
N ARG A 331 -22.53 15.30 11.79
CA ARG A 331 -22.43 14.17 12.71
C ARG A 331 -21.52 13.09 12.15
N THR A 332 -20.21 13.30 12.30
CA THR A 332 -19.19 12.33 11.83
C THR A 332 -18.22 11.89 12.91
N HIS A 333 -18.00 12.70 13.95
CA HIS A 333 -17.10 12.41 15.08
C HIS A 333 -17.73 12.78 16.43
N THR A 334 -17.54 11.98 17.49
CA THR A 334 -18.04 12.28 18.84
C THR A 334 -17.27 11.56 19.95
N ASN A 335 -17.18 12.20 21.12
CA ASN A 335 -16.61 11.62 22.34
C ASN A 335 -17.48 10.51 22.97
N ARG A 336 -18.68 10.25 22.44
CA ARG A 336 -19.65 9.27 22.98
C ARG A 336 -19.02 7.89 23.24
N PHE A 337 -18.22 7.37 22.32
CA PHE A 337 -17.64 6.03 22.48
C PHE A 337 -16.55 5.97 23.58
N VAL A 338 -15.85 7.08 23.84
CA VAL A 338 -14.94 7.20 24.99
C VAL A 338 -15.73 7.19 26.30
N GLU A 339 -16.86 7.88 26.36
CA GLU A 339 -17.74 7.87 27.54
C GLU A 339 -18.33 6.47 27.79
N LEU A 340 -18.75 5.78 26.73
CA LEU A 340 -19.20 4.40 26.80
C LEU A 340 -18.10 3.44 27.29
N LYS A 341 -16.86 3.59 26.78
CA LYS A 341 -15.71 2.78 27.21
C LYS A 341 -15.39 2.96 28.69
N LYS A 342 -15.46 4.20 29.21
CA LYS A 342 -15.31 4.49 30.65
C LYS A 342 -16.36 3.78 31.51
N LEU A 343 -17.53 3.51 30.95
CA LEU A 343 -18.65 2.84 31.62
C LEU A 343 -18.69 1.32 31.34
N GLY A 344 -17.60 0.74 30.81
CA GLY A 344 -17.45 -0.69 30.63
C GLY A 344 -18.00 -1.25 29.31
N PHE A 345 -18.37 -0.39 28.34
CA PHE A 345 -18.76 -0.83 27.00
C PHE A 345 -17.56 -1.41 26.26
N LYS A 346 -17.61 -2.72 25.96
CA LYS A 346 -16.63 -3.40 25.12
C LYS A 346 -17.02 -3.24 23.65
N ILE A 347 -16.28 -2.41 22.92
CA ILE A 347 -16.33 -2.42 21.46
C ILE A 347 -15.82 -3.80 21.01
N LYS A 348 -16.45 -4.45 20.02
CA LYS A 348 -15.84 -5.65 19.39
C LYS A 348 -14.52 -5.21 18.75
N GLU A 349 -13.40 -5.46 19.44
CA GLU A 349 -12.03 -4.99 19.17
C GLU A 349 -11.38 -5.58 17.90
N GLU A 350 -12.10 -6.38 17.11
CA GLU A 350 -11.53 -7.12 15.99
C GLU A 350 -11.05 -6.24 14.81
N LYS A 351 -11.50 -4.98 14.71
CA LYS A 351 -11.09 -4.06 13.62
C LYS A 351 -10.14 -2.94 14.02
N GLU A 352 -9.99 -2.66 15.31
CA GLU A 352 -9.17 -1.55 15.79
C GLU A 352 -7.74 -2.01 16.12
N GLU A 353 -7.57 -3.23 16.65
CA GLU A 353 -6.26 -3.87 16.82
C GLU A 353 -5.61 -4.21 15.48
N GLU A 354 -6.36 -4.73 14.49
CA GLU A 354 -5.82 -4.95 13.14
C GLU A 354 -5.40 -3.65 12.45
N ARG A 355 -6.10 -2.55 12.73
CA ARG A 355 -5.79 -1.21 12.20
C ARG A 355 -4.58 -0.59 12.90
N LEU A 356 -4.53 -0.63 14.22
CA LEU A 356 -3.37 -0.16 15.00
C LEU A 356 -2.14 -0.98 14.63
N ALA A 357 -2.25 -2.31 14.52
CA ALA A 357 -1.19 -3.17 14.05
C ALA A 357 -0.78 -2.86 12.60
N PHE A 358 -1.72 -2.48 11.72
CA PHE A 358 -1.39 -2.07 10.35
C PHE A 358 -0.64 -0.73 10.30
N PHE A 359 -1.06 0.28 11.09
CA PHE A 359 -0.37 1.57 11.14
C PHE A 359 0.95 1.50 11.91
N GLU A 360 1.03 0.73 12.99
CA GLU A 360 2.29 0.39 13.64
C GLU A 360 3.20 -0.34 12.67
N ARG A 361 2.69 -1.27 11.86
CA ARG A 361 3.48 -1.93 10.81
C ARG A 361 3.96 -0.96 9.75
N ILE A 362 3.15 0.00 9.30
CA ILE A 362 3.60 1.04 8.34
C ILE A 362 4.66 1.94 8.99
N ILE A 363 4.43 2.42 10.21
CA ILE A 363 5.39 3.28 10.92
C ILE A 363 6.69 2.52 11.15
N GLN A 364 6.61 1.23 11.47
CA GLN A 364 7.76 0.37 11.66
C GLN A 364 8.44 0.02 10.34
N GLU A 365 7.71 -0.24 9.26
CA GLU A 365 8.26 -0.42 7.91
C GLU A 365 8.97 0.86 7.41
N ASP A 366 8.40 2.05 7.66
CA ASP A 366 9.01 3.34 7.33
C ASP A 366 10.24 3.62 8.21
N ALA A 367 10.17 3.35 9.52
CA ALA A 367 11.29 3.51 10.44
C ALA A 367 12.44 2.53 10.15
N ASP A 368 12.11 1.27 9.89
CA ASP A 368 13.04 0.22 9.48
C ASP A 368 13.70 0.60 8.14
N TRP A 369 12.92 1.18 7.21
CA TRP A 369 13.45 1.67 5.93
C TRP A 369 14.39 2.87 6.09
N GLU A 370 14.06 3.86 6.92
CA GLU A 370 14.96 4.98 7.19
C GLU A 370 16.24 4.52 7.91
N GLN A 371 16.14 3.56 8.83
CA GLN A 371 17.30 2.92 9.44
C GLN A 371 18.13 2.13 8.42
N GLU A 372 17.49 1.42 7.49
CA GLU A 372 18.15 0.71 6.40
C GLU A 372 18.89 1.67 5.46
N LYS A 373 18.28 2.81 5.10
CA LYS A 373 18.96 3.86 4.32
C LYS A 373 20.23 4.32 5.01
N ILE A 374 20.16 4.61 6.31
CA ILE A 374 21.34 5.01 7.10
C ILE A 374 22.41 3.92 7.04
N ASN A 375 22.04 2.65 7.23
CA ASN A 375 22.98 1.53 7.18
C ASN A 375 23.64 1.39 5.79
N ARG A 376 22.87 1.50 4.71
CA ARG A 376 23.37 1.46 3.33
C ARG A 376 24.29 2.65 3.03
N THR A 377 23.92 3.86 3.44
CA THR A 377 24.77 5.05 3.30
C THR A 377 26.10 4.87 4.03
N ASN A 378 26.07 4.40 5.28
CA ASN A 378 27.28 4.15 6.07
C ASN A 378 28.17 3.07 5.42
N ALA A 379 27.58 2.02 4.84
CA ALA A 379 28.32 0.98 4.14
C ALA A 379 29.02 1.52 2.87
N ILE A 380 28.34 2.34 2.08
CA ILE A 380 28.92 3.01 0.91
C ILE A 380 30.10 3.91 1.34
N GLU A 381 29.89 4.76 2.34
CA GLU A 381 30.94 5.67 2.83
C GLU A 381 32.14 4.92 3.39
N LYS A 382 31.90 3.83 4.13
CA LYS A 382 32.95 2.94 4.60
C LYS A 382 33.76 2.35 3.44
N SER A 383 33.09 1.83 2.41
CA SER A 383 33.76 1.27 1.23
C SER A 383 34.61 2.31 0.48
N ILE A 384 34.10 3.55 0.32
CA ILE A 384 34.84 4.65 -0.30
C ILE A 384 36.10 4.98 0.50
N ASN A 385 35.96 5.08 1.83
CA ASN A 385 37.07 5.40 2.72
C ASN A 385 38.10 4.27 2.77
N GLU A 386 37.67 3.00 2.84
CA GLU A 386 38.57 1.85 2.82
C GLU A 386 39.41 1.81 1.53
N ARG A 387 38.79 2.02 0.37
CA ARG A 387 39.52 2.13 -0.91
C ARG A 387 40.55 3.26 -0.88
N LYS A 388 40.17 4.47 -0.45
CA LYS A 388 41.08 5.63 -0.37
C LYS A 388 42.25 5.33 0.57
N ASN A 389 41.98 4.76 1.74
CA ASN A 389 42.99 4.37 2.70
C ASN A 389 43.98 3.35 2.13
N ILE A 390 43.51 2.30 1.44
CA ILE A 390 44.38 1.30 0.80
C ILE A 390 45.28 1.96 -0.26
N LEU A 391 44.71 2.84 -1.10
CA LEU A 391 45.45 3.55 -2.14
C LEU A 391 46.47 4.56 -1.58
N ASP A 392 46.17 5.19 -0.44
CA ASP A 392 47.06 6.13 0.25
C ASP A 392 48.19 5.42 1.02
N SER A 393 47.98 4.15 1.38
CA SER A 393 48.87 3.40 2.28
C SER A 393 49.34 2.07 1.69
N VAL A 394 49.53 1.99 0.37
CA VAL A 394 49.93 0.77 -0.38
C VAL A 394 51.11 0.04 0.27
N PHE A 395 52.13 0.78 0.73
CA PHE A 395 53.33 0.20 1.36
C PHE A 395 53.05 -0.59 2.65
N PHE A 396 51.93 -0.31 3.33
CA PHE A 396 51.52 -0.95 4.58
C PHE A 396 50.51 -2.08 4.38
N GLN A 397 50.13 -2.38 3.13
CA GLN A 397 49.16 -3.44 2.82
C GLN A 397 49.84 -4.80 2.71
N LYS A 398 49.05 -5.88 2.78
CA LYS A 398 49.55 -7.24 2.53
C LYS A 398 50.11 -7.34 1.11
N ASN A 399 51.20 -8.08 0.88
CA ASN A 399 51.81 -8.22 -0.46
C ASN A 399 52.04 -6.88 -1.19
N SER A 400 52.50 -5.86 -0.48
CA SER A 400 52.55 -4.45 -0.94
C SER A 400 53.29 -4.24 -2.26
N ASP A 401 54.38 -4.97 -2.54
CA ASP A 401 55.10 -4.91 -3.82
C ASP A 401 54.22 -5.36 -4.99
N LEU A 402 53.49 -6.47 -4.82
CA LEU A 402 52.56 -6.96 -5.83
C LEU A 402 51.39 -5.99 -6.03
N LEU A 403 50.80 -5.48 -4.94
CA LEU A 403 49.75 -4.46 -5.02
C LEU A 403 50.24 -3.23 -5.79
N GLY A 404 51.43 -2.72 -5.45
CA GLY A 404 52.02 -1.57 -6.11
C GLY A 404 52.20 -1.78 -7.62
N LYS A 405 52.67 -2.96 -8.02
CA LYS A 405 52.83 -3.32 -9.44
C LYS A 405 51.50 -3.41 -10.19
N ILE A 406 50.47 -3.99 -9.56
CA ILE A 406 49.11 -4.02 -10.13
C ILE A 406 48.55 -2.60 -10.27
N LEU A 407 48.65 -1.78 -9.22
CA LEU A 407 48.15 -0.40 -9.28
C LEU A 407 48.90 0.43 -10.33
N ASN A 408 50.21 0.23 -10.48
CA ASN A 408 51.00 0.89 -11.51
C ASN A 408 50.60 0.47 -12.93
N SER A 409 50.27 -0.81 -13.16
CA SER A 409 49.76 -1.27 -14.48
C SER A 409 48.41 -0.62 -14.83
N LEU A 410 47.65 -0.21 -13.81
CA LEU A 410 46.38 0.51 -13.91
C LEU A 410 46.52 2.06 -13.88
N GLY A 411 47.74 2.60 -13.87
CA GLY A 411 48.00 4.05 -13.93
C GLY A 411 48.51 4.70 -12.63
N GLY A 412 48.60 3.93 -11.55
CA GLY A 412 49.08 4.34 -10.23
C GLY A 412 47.97 4.86 -9.30
N SER A 413 48.22 4.83 -7.99
CA SER A 413 47.25 5.19 -6.94
C SER A 413 46.65 6.59 -7.13
N GLU A 414 47.46 7.58 -7.49
CA GLU A 414 47.01 8.96 -7.68
C GLU A 414 46.02 9.14 -8.83
N ALA A 415 46.21 8.41 -9.93
CA ALA A 415 45.29 8.45 -11.07
C ALA A 415 43.96 7.77 -10.70
N ILE A 416 44.04 6.62 -10.02
CA ILE A 416 42.88 5.84 -9.60
C ILE A 416 42.00 6.61 -8.60
N LYS A 417 42.60 7.33 -7.64
CA LYS A 417 41.86 8.16 -6.67
C LYS A 417 41.06 9.30 -7.31
N LYS A 418 41.46 9.76 -8.50
CA LYS A 418 40.80 10.87 -9.23
C LYS A 418 39.64 10.39 -10.12
N ILE A 419 39.30 9.11 -10.11
CA ILE A 419 38.15 8.60 -10.84
C ILE A 419 36.88 8.94 -10.07
N GLU A 420 36.13 9.92 -10.57
CA GLU A 420 34.84 10.33 -10.04
C GLU A 420 33.68 9.68 -10.79
N LYS A 421 33.86 9.46 -12.10
CA LYS A 421 32.83 8.95 -13.00
C LYS A 421 33.40 7.92 -13.98
N THR A 422 32.59 6.93 -14.31
CA THR A 422 32.93 5.91 -15.30
C THR A 422 31.76 5.68 -16.24
N HIS A 423 32.06 5.47 -17.52
CA HIS A 423 31.09 5.03 -18.51
C HIS A 423 31.69 3.93 -19.38
N ILE A 424 30.99 2.81 -19.51
CA ILE A 424 31.36 1.69 -20.36
C ILE A 424 30.19 1.37 -21.29
N LEU A 425 30.44 1.37 -22.59
CA LEU A 425 29.51 0.85 -23.60
C LEU A 425 30.09 -0.46 -24.15
N SER A 426 29.31 -1.52 -24.04
CA SER A 426 29.73 -2.87 -24.37
C SER A 426 28.76 -3.52 -25.34
N LYS A 427 29.30 -4.31 -26.26
CA LYS A 427 28.58 -5.23 -27.13
C LYS A 427 28.79 -6.65 -26.63
N LEU A 428 27.72 -7.37 -26.33
CA LEU A 428 27.79 -8.77 -25.93
C LEU A 428 27.59 -9.67 -27.14
N LYS A 429 28.38 -10.74 -27.19
CA LYS A 429 28.25 -11.85 -28.12
C LYS A 429 28.03 -13.12 -27.32
N LEU A 430 26.81 -13.64 -27.37
CA LEU A 430 26.45 -14.93 -26.77
C LEU A 430 26.79 -16.05 -27.75
N GLU A 431 27.19 -17.22 -27.23
CA GLU A 431 27.52 -18.36 -28.08
C GLU A 431 26.30 -18.86 -28.88
N ASP A 432 25.11 -18.84 -28.28
CA ASP A 432 23.88 -19.40 -28.85
C ASP A 432 22.99 -18.40 -29.60
N ASN A 433 23.34 -17.11 -29.64
CA ASN A 433 22.46 -16.08 -30.18
C ASN A 433 23.20 -15.01 -31.00
N ASN A 434 22.78 -14.83 -32.26
CA ASN A 434 23.30 -13.81 -33.16
C ASN A 434 22.67 -12.43 -32.97
N MET A 435 21.72 -12.25 -32.05
CA MET A 435 21.15 -10.93 -31.77
C MET A 435 22.16 -10.03 -31.04
N PRO A 436 22.46 -8.83 -31.58
CA PRO A 436 23.37 -7.90 -30.92
C PRO A 436 22.74 -7.39 -29.63
N GLN A 437 23.40 -7.70 -28.51
CA GLN A 437 23.03 -7.16 -27.20
C GLN A 437 23.99 -6.04 -26.83
N MET A 438 23.45 -4.91 -26.38
CA MET A 438 24.26 -3.78 -25.92
C MET A 438 24.04 -3.60 -24.42
N GLU A 439 25.13 -3.43 -23.69
CA GLU A 439 25.13 -3.01 -22.28
C GLU A 439 25.79 -1.65 -22.16
N GLU A 440 25.16 -0.74 -21.43
CA GLU A 440 25.68 0.58 -21.13
C GLU A 440 25.71 0.74 -19.60
N LYS A 441 26.90 0.98 -19.04
CA LYS A 441 27.16 1.06 -17.60
C LYS A 441 27.69 2.44 -17.27
N TRP A 442 27.08 3.12 -16.31
CA TRP A 442 27.57 4.37 -15.74
C TRP A 442 27.73 4.22 -14.24
N ALA A 443 28.80 4.78 -13.70
CA ALA A 443 29.01 4.78 -12.27
C ALA A 443 29.66 6.08 -11.77
N THR A 444 29.42 6.33 -10.50
CA THR A 444 30.12 7.26 -9.62
C THR A 444 30.34 6.55 -8.28
N GLU A 445 31.13 7.13 -7.37
CA GLU A 445 31.33 6.54 -6.03
C GLU A 445 30.02 6.30 -5.25
N LYS A 446 28.89 6.90 -5.65
CA LYS A 446 27.59 6.79 -4.97
C LYS A 446 26.44 6.34 -5.87
N ASN A 447 26.63 6.21 -7.18
CA ASN A 447 25.54 5.91 -8.10
C ASN A 447 25.97 4.94 -9.19
N TYR A 448 25.05 4.08 -9.63
CA TYR A 448 25.24 3.13 -10.70
C TYR A 448 24.00 3.08 -11.60
N LEU A 449 24.22 2.93 -12.90
CA LEU A 449 23.19 2.65 -13.87
C LEU A 449 23.73 1.58 -14.81
N LEU A 450 22.97 0.51 -14.97
CA LEU A 450 23.12 -0.48 -16.03
C LEU A 450 21.88 -0.41 -16.91
N LYS A 451 22.12 -0.36 -18.21
CA LYS A 451 21.09 -0.43 -19.24
C LYS A 451 21.45 -1.54 -20.20
N LYS A 452 20.59 -2.54 -20.33
CA LYS A 452 20.71 -3.59 -21.34
C LYS A 452 19.63 -3.42 -22.39
N LYS A 453 20.00 -3.63 -23.65
CA LYS A 453 19.05 -3.65 -24.78
C LYS A 453 19.09 -5.02 -25.44
N THR A 454 18.07 -5.83 -25.18
CA THR A 454 17.98 -7.23 -25.59
C THR A 454 16.53 -7.63 -25.89
N PRO A 455 16.13 -7.70 -27.18
CA PRO A 455 15.06 -6.86 -27.82
C PRO A 455 14.34 -5.79 -26.99
N ASN A 456 14.10 -6.03 -25.71
CA ASN A 456 13.44 -5.16 -24.74
C ASN A 456 14.46 -4.46 -23.84
N ASN A 457 14.02 -3.44 -23.09
CA ASN A 457 14.92 -2.70 -22.20
C ASN A 457 14.93 -3.31 -20.80
N TYR A 458 16.14 -3.47 -20.26
CA TYR A 458 16.39 -3.74 -18.85
C TYR A 458 17.20 -2.60 -18.27
N PHE A 459 16.82 -2.13 -17.08
CA PHE A 459 17.56 -1.11 -16.35
C PHE A 459 17.79 -1.56 -14.91
N GLU A 460 18.95 -1.24 -14.37
CA GLU A 460 19.27 -1.39 -12.96
C GLU A 460 19.92 -0.10 -12.50
N ILE A 461 19.36 0.52 -11.47
CA ILE A 461 19.71 1.86 -11.00
C ILE A 461 20.01 1.78 -9.51
N VAL A 462 21.14 2.35 -9.11
CA VAL A 462 21.49 2.64 -7.73
C VAL A 462 21.74 4.14 -7.58
N ASN A 463 21.06 4.76 -6.63
CA ASN A 463 21.24 6.15 -6.23
C ASN A 463 21.45 6.21 -4.72
N GLY A 464 22.72 6.15 -4.31
CA GLY A 464 23.11 6.02 -2.91
C GLY A 464 22.44 4.80 -2.26
N PRO A 465 21.64 4.98 -1.19
CA PRO A 465 20.99 3.88 -0.50
C PRO A 465 19.81 3.26 -1.27
N GLU A 466 19.31 3.93 -2.32
CA GLU A 466 18.13 3.49 -3.05
C GLU A 466 18.49 2.78 -4.35
N SER A 467 17.68 1.79 -4.73
CA SER A 467 17.99 0.92 -5.86
C SER A 467 16.74 0.32 -6.50
N TRP A 468 16.69 0.29 -7.83
CA TRP A 468 15.57 -0.24 -8.59
C TRP A 468 16.01 -0.99 -9.84
N VAL A 469 15.20 -1.95 -10.24
CA VAL A 469 15.32 -2.68 -11.51
C VAL A 469 14.06 -2.47 -12.34
N HIS A 470 14.20 -2.43 -13.66
CA HIS A 470 13.12 -2.44 -14.63
C HIS A 470 13.40 -3.50 -15.67
N ASP A 471 12.39 -4.31 -15.96
CA ASP A 471 12.42 -5.29 -17.04
C ASP A 471 11.14 -5.18 -17.86
N ASP A 472 11.26 -4.86 -19.14
CA ASP A 472 10.14 -4.77 -20.07
C ASP A 472 9.45 -6.13 -20.31
N MET A 473 10.11 -7.27 -20.02
CA MET A 473 9.55 -8.63 -20.11
C MET A 473 8.69 -9.02 -18.91
N ASP A 474 8.75 -8.26 -17.82
CA ASP A 474 7.98 -8.53 -16.62
C ASP A 474 6.51 -8.13 -16.83
N ASN A 475 5.62 -9.13 -16.79
CA ASN A 475 4.18 -8.94 -16.97
C ASN A 475 3.45 -8.44 -15.71
N SER A 476 4.17 -8.13 -14.62
CA SER A 476 3.57 -7.55 -13.43
C SER A 476 3.08 -6.12 -13.67
N THR A 477 2.12 -5.67 -12.84
CA THR A 477 1.55 -4.32 -12.94
C THR A 477 2.56 -3.20 -12.63
N GLU A 478 3.67 -3.53 -11.96
CA GLU A 478 4.75 -2.61 -11.61
C GLU A 478 6.03 -2.96 -12.38
N LYS A 479 6.33 -2.19 -13.44
CA LYS A 479 7.53 -2.42 -14.25
C LYS A 479 8.86 -2.12 -13.53
N TRP A 480 8.82 -1.24 -12.53
CA TRP A 480 10.00 -0.92 -11.71
C TRP A 480 9.88 -1.54 -10.33
N LYS A 481 10.81 -2.41 -9.97
CA LYS A 481 10.86 -3.08 -8.67
C LYS A 481 12.00 -2.53 -7.83
N LYS A 482 11.76 -2.32 -6.54
CA LYS A 482 12.82 -1.96 -5.60
C LYS A 482 13.68 -3.21 -5.34
N ILE A 483 15.00 -3.04 -5.37
CA ILE A 483 15.94 -4.14 -5.16
C ILE A 483 16.02 -4.44 -3.66
N ASN A 484 15.98 -5.73 -3.30
CA ASN A 484 16.06 -6.20 -1.92
C ASN A 484 17.49 -5.98 -1.35
N ASN A 485 17.70 -6.27 -0.06
CA ASN A 485 18.99 -6.06 0.59
C ASN A 485 20.11 -6.98 0.09
N SER A 486 19.83 -8.25 -0.20
CA SER A 486 20.86 -9.19 -0.69
C SER A 486 21.39 -8.72 -2.03
N ASP A 487 20.48 -8.44 -2.95
CA ASP A 487 20.80 -8.07 -4.32
C ASP A 487 21.44 -6.67 -4.37
N TYR A 488 21.01 -5.75 -3.49
CA TYR A 488 21.67 -4.46 -3.32
C TYR A 488 23.15 -4.62 -2.94
N SER A 489 23.47 -5.55 -2.04
CA SER A 489 24.85 -5.76 -1.59
C SER A 489 25.78 -6.30 -2.68
N ASP A 490 25.24 -7.01 -3.67
CA ASP A 490 26.01 -7.44 -4.84
C ASP A 490 26.24 -6.29 -5.82
N ILE A 491 25.20 -5.51 -6.11
CA ILE A 491 25.24 -4.43 -7.10
C ILE A 491 26.08 -3.25 -6.59
N VAL A 492 26.05 -2.96 -5.29
CA VAL A 492 26.77 -1.81 -4.70
C VAL A 492 28.28 -1.88 -4.93
N THR A 493 28.83 -3.08 -5.18
CA THR A 493 30.24 -3.26 -5.53
C THR A 493 30.60 -2.60 -6.86
N ASN A 494 29.63 -2.41 -7.77
CA ASN A 494 29.80 -1.70 -9.04
C ASN A 494 29.87 -0.17 -8.88
N LEU A 495 29.59 0.36 -7.67
CA LEU A 495 29.82 1.79 -7.37
C LEU A 495 31.31 2.12 -7.29
N ASP A 496 32.18 1.14 -6.98
CA ASP A 496 33.62 1.34 -7.06
C ASP A 496 34.05 1.43 -8.53
N PRO A 497 34.50 2.61 -9.01
CA PRO A 497 34.90 2.78 -10.39
C PRO A 497 36.05 1.87 -10.81
N LEU A 498 36.95 1.52 -9.88
CA LEU A 498 38.06 0.61 -10.17
C LEU A 498 37.54 -0.81 -10.42
N ASN A 499 36.65 -1.28 -9.54
CA ASN A 499 35.99 -2.57 -9.70
C ASN A 499 35.16 -2.61 -10.99
N LEU A 500 34.41 -1.54 -11.33
CA LEU A 500 33.65 -1.53 -12.57
C LEU A 500 34.54 -1.64 -13.83
N LEU A 501 35.68 -0.94 -13.84
CA LEU A 501 36.62 -0.95 -14.96
C LEU A 501 37.37 -2.28 -15.10
N THR A 502 37.71 -2.93 -13.99
CA THR A 502 38.72 -4.02 -13.99
C THR A 502 38.27 -5.31 -13.31
N SER A 503 37.10 -5.29 -12.65
CA SER A 503 36.66 -6.29 -11.66
C SER A 503 37.63 -6.50 -10.49
N PHE A 504 38.56 -5.55 -10.28
CA PHE A 504 39.49 -5.61 -9.17
C PHE A 504 38.83 -5.15 -7.88
N ARG A 505 38.52 -6.12 -7.00
CA ARG A 505 38.01 -5.88 -5.64
C ARG A 505 39.14 -5.50 -4.67
N ILE A 506 39.62 -4.26 -4.80
CA ILE A 506 40.69 -3.72 -3.95
C ILE A 506 40.30 -3.69 -2.47
N ASP A 507 39.02 -3.55 -2.17
CA ASP A 507 38.45 -3.61 -0.82
C ASP A 507 38.68 -4.99 -0.14
N LEU A 508 38.85 -6.04 -0.93
CA LEU A 508 39.16 -7.38 -0.44
C LEU A 508 40.68 -7.65 -0.33
N TRP A 509 41.53 -6.71 -0.75
CA TRP A 509 42.97 -6.93 -0.90
C TRP A 509 43.64 -7.57 0.33
N ASN A 510 43.46 -6.97 1.51
CA ASN A 510 44.09 -7.47 2.73
C ASN A 510 43.51 -8.80 3.24
N LYS A 511 42.37 -9.23 2.68
CA LYS A 511 41.75 -10.53 2.99
C LYS A 511 42.26 -11.65 2.10
N PHE A 512 42.85 -11.33 0.94
CA PHE A 512 43.41 -12.33 0.04
C PHE A 512 44.67 -12.97 0.63
N ASP A 513 44.76 -14.29 0.51
CA ASP A 513 45.97 -15.07 0.71
C ASP A 513 46.63 -15.34 -0.63
N LEU A 514 47.93 -15.08 -0.72
CA LEU A 514 48.73 -15.44 -1.87
C LEU A 514 49.10 -16.91 -1.74
N VAL A 515 48.65 -17.74 -2.68
CA VAL A 515 48.93 -19.18 -2.71
C VAL A 515 49.96 -19.50 -3.78
N SER A 516 50.17 -20.79 -4.09
CA SER A 516 51.08 -21.20 -5.15
C SER A 516 50.66 -20.61 -6.50
N ASP A 517 51.65 -20.26 -7.31
CA ASP A 517 51.42 -19.81 -8.69
C ASP A 517 50.57 -20.81 -9.47
N ASP A 518 49.76 -20.29 -10.38
CA ASP A 518 48.88 -21.11 -11.22
C ASP A 518 48.85 -20.60 -12.66
N ILE A 519 48.39 -21.43 -13.58
CA ILE A 519 48.21 -21.09 -15.00
C ILE A 519 46.75 -20.74 -15.24
N SER A 520 46.50 -19.50 -15.68
CA SER A 520 45.17 -19.05 -16.11
C SER A 520 45.26 -18.47 -17.53
N ASP A 521 44.32 -18.85 -18.41
CA ASP A 521 44.29 -18.48 -19.84
C ASP A 521 45.68 -18.63 -20.54
N GLY A 522 46.41 -19.70 -20.20
CA GLY A 522 47.74 -20.00 -20.74
C GLY A 522 48.90 -19.14 -20.20
N ARG A 523 48.67 -18.32 -19.15
CA ARG A 523 49.69 -17.43 -18.56
C ARG A 523 50.03 -17.85 -17.14
N LEU A 524 51.30 -17.77 -16.78
CA LEU A 524 51.75 -17.97 -15.40
C LEU A 524 51.33 -16.77 -14.54
N CYS A 525 50.57 -17.03 -13.49
CA CYS A 525 49.94 -16.01 -12.67
C CYS A 525 50.32 -16.14 -11.19
N TYR A 526 50.36 -15.02 -10.48
CA TYR A 526 50.13 -15.01 -9.04
C TYR A 526 48.66 -15.36 -8.78
N HIS A 527 48.41 -16.28 -7.86
CA HIS A 527 47.05 -16.69 -7.47
C HIS A 527 46.75 -16.21 -6.06
N LEU A 528 45.72 -15.38 -5.94
CA LEU A 528 45.22 -14.87 -4.68
C LEU A 528 43.82 -15.44 -4.42
N THR A 529 43.58 -15.91 -3.19
CA THR A 529 42.29 -16.51 -2.80
C THR A 529 41.75 -15.93 -1.50
N TYR A 530 40.43 -15.77 -1.39
CA TYR A 530 39.76 -15.35 -0.17
C TYR A 530 38.44 -16.11 0.00
N PHE A 531 38.23 -16.65 1.21
CA PHE A 531 37.05 -17.45 1.53
C PHE A 531 36.24 -16.81 2.66
N GLU A 532 35.10 -16.22 2.30
CA GLU A 532 34.13 -15.66 3.24
C GLU A 532 33.27 -16.78 3.85
N LYS A 533 33.14 -16.73 5.17
CA LYS A 533 32.37 -17.72 5.95
C LYS A 533 31.16 -17.06 6.61
N THR A 534 30.08 -17.81 6.77
CA THR A 534 28.87 -17.41 7.49
C THR A 534 28.39 -18.50 8.44
N LEU A 535 27.40 -18.22 9.29
CA LEU A 535 26.75 -19.22 10.13
C LEU A 535 25.47 -19.72 9.46
N ASN A 536 25.25 -21.04 9.45
CA ASN A 536 23.99 -21.63 9.01
C ASN A 536 22.93 -21.63 10.14
N SER A 537 21.73 -22.12 9.84
CA SER A 537 20.61 -22.22 10.81
C SER A 537 20.90 -23.14 12.02
N SER A 538 21.98 -23.92 11.97
CA SER A 538 22.46 -24.75 13.07
C SER A 538 23.69 -24.13 13.79
N ASN A 539 23.95 -22.84 13.59
CA ASN A 539 25.11 -22.11 14.10
C ASN A 539 26.46 -22.74 13.74
N ARG A 540 26.54 -23.46 12.61
CA ARG A 540 27.80 -23.98 12.09
C ARG A 540 28.39 -23.01 11.08
N THR A 541 29.69 -22.79 11.16
CA THR A 541 30.43 -22.02 10.16
C THR A 541 30.42 -22.79 8.84
N VAL A 542 29.87 -22.15 7.80
CA VAL A 542 29.78 -22.68 6.44
C VAL A 542 30.37 -21.68 5.45
N PRO A 543 30.83 -22.16 4.28
CA PRO A 543 31.14 -21.30 3.15
C PRO A 543 30.01 -20.35 2.80
N LYS A 544 30.36 -19.10 2.47
CA LYS A 544 29.44 -18.10 1.90
C LYS A 544 29.88 -17.73 0.49
N THR A 545 31.12 -17.28 0.32
CA THR A 545 31.65 -16.85 -0.97
C THR A 545 33.14 -17.12 -1.04
N GLU A 546 33.61 -17.60 -2.18
CA GLU A 546 35.01 -17.83 -2.48
C GLU A 546 35.41 -16.96 -3.67
N TYR A 547 36.57 -16.31 -3.55
CA TYR A 547 37.12 -15.43 -4.55
C TYR A 547 38.49 -15.92 -4.96
N ASN A 548 38.75 -16.03 -6.27
CA ASN A 548 40.09 -16.24 -6.81
C ASN A 548 40.44 -15.12 -7.79
N LEU A 549 41.66 -14.58 -7.65
CA LEU A 549 42.20 -13.52 -8.48
C LEU A 549 43.54 -13.97 -9.04
N TYR A 550 43.68 -13.94 -10.37
CA TYR A 550 44.88 -14.36 -11.06
C TYR A 550 45.52 -13.14 -11.72
N VAL A 551 46.79 -12.89 -11.42
CA VAL A 551 47.54 -11.72 -11.89
C VAL A 551 48.76 -12.17 -12.67
N ASP A 552 48.90 -11.69 -13.90
CA ASP A 552 50.03 -12.00 -14.79
C ASP A 552 51.37 -11.66 -14.13
N LYS A 553 52.32 -12.60 -14.13
CA LYS A 553 53.66 -12.36 -13.58
C LYS A 553 54.52 -11.43 -14.41
N GLU A 554 54.26 -11.31 -15.70
CA GLU A 554 55.07 -10.48 -16.60
C GLU A 554 54.56 -9.04 -16.61
N ASN A 555 53.25 -8.87 -16.79
CA ASN A 555 52.64 -7.56 -17.01
C ASN A 555 51.91 -6.99 -15.78
N PHE A 556 51.72 -7.80 -14.73
CA PHE A 556 50.97 -7.43 -13.53
C PHE A 556 49.53 -6.95 -13.82
N THR A 557 48.96 -7.42 -14.93
CA THR A 557 47.55 -7.22 -15.28
C THR A 557 46.72 -8.38 -14.72
N ILE A 558 45.46 -8.11 -14.40
CA ILE A 558 44.53 -9.15 -13.96
C ILE A 558 44.20 -10.06 -15.15
N VAL A 559 44.44 -11.35 -15.04
CA VAL A 559 44.14 -12.32 -16.10
C VAL A 559 42.73 -12.85 -15.96
N SER A 560 42.36 -13.25 -14.75
CA SER A 560 41.01 -13.69 -14.46
C SER A 560 40.59 -13.41 -13.02
N PHE A 561 39.27 -13.38 -12.84
CA PHE A 561 38.60 -13.30 -11.55
C PHE A 561 37.51 -14.36 -11.50
N GLU A 562 37.46 -15.11 -10.41
CA GLU A 562 36.48 -16.16 -10.18
C GLU A 562 35.77 -15.90 -8.85
N LYS A 563 34.45 -16.09 -8.84
CA LYS A 563 33.58 -15.99 -7.67
C LYS A 563 32.73 -17.25 -7.61
N THR A 564 32.79 -17.96 -6.49
CA THR A 564 31.88 -19.07 -6.19
C THR A 564 31.00 -18.68 -5.01
N GLU A 565 29.68 -18.76 -5.17
CA GLU A 565 28.75 -18.54 -4.06
C GLU A 565 28.25 -19.87 -3.51
N TYR A 566 27.98 -19.87 -2.21
CA TYR A 566 27.51 -21.04 -1.50
C TYR A 566 26.20 -20.73 -0.76
N PHE A 567 25.15 -21.47 -1.07
CA PHE A 567 23.90 -21.44 -0.32
C PHE A 567 23.88 -22.58 0.69
N LYS A 568 23.90 -22.23 1.99
CA LYS A 568 23.96 -23.19 3.11
C LYS A 568 25.14 -24.18 3.02
N GLY A 569 26.26 -23.72 2.45
CA GLY A 569 27.48 -24.52 2.28
C GLY A 569 27.55 -25.37 1.01
N ASN A 570 26.50 -25.38 0.19
CA ASN A 570 26.51 -26.01 -1.13
C ASN A 570 26.75 -24.95 -2.21
N LYS A 571 27.58 -25.25 -3.21
CA LYS A 571 27.81 -24.37 -4.38
C LYS A 571 26.45 -24.00 -5.00
N SER A 572 26.17 -22.71 -5.10
CA SER A 572 24.94 -22.17 -5.68
C SER A 572 25.16 -21.51 -7.03
N SER A 573 26.31 -20.86 -7.20
CA SER A 573 26.68 -20.20 -8.45
C SER A 573 28.20 -20.15 -8.59
N PHE A 574 28.67 -20.06 -9.82
CA PHE A 574 30.06 -19.78 -10.17
C PHE A 574 30.08 -18.75 -11.29
N GLU A 575 30.96 -17.77 -11.16
CA GLU A 575 31.21 -16.75 -12.17
C GLU A 575 32.71 -16.67 -12.40
N ARG A 576 33.13 -16.73 -13.66
CA ARG A 576 34.51 -16.50 -14.09
C ARG A 576 34.55 -15.44 -15.16
N LYS A 577 35.50 -14.51 -15.00
CA LYS A 577 35.82 -13.46 -15.97
C LYS A 577 37.26 -13.59 -16.40
N ILE A 578 37.49 -13.68 -17.70
CA ILE A 578 38.84 -13.67 -18.30
C ILE A 578 39.02 -12.37 -19.07
N PHE A 579 40.08 -11.64 -18.73
CA PHE A 579 40.33 -10.28 -19.22
C PHE A 579 41.39 -10.27 -20.32
N GLN A 580 41.03 -9.70 -21.47
CA GLN A 580 41.84 -9.67 -22.67
C GLN A 580 41.83 -8.27 -23.31
N ASP A 581 42.73 -8.06 -24.28
CA ASP A 581 42.82 -6.81 -25.06
C ASP A 581 42.95 -5.57 -24.15
N TYR A 582 44.03 -5.54 -23.36
CA TYR A 582 44.36 -4.42 -22.49
C TYR A 582 44.80 -3.21 -23.31
N ARG A 583 44.12 -2.07 -23.15
CA ARG A 583 44.45 -0.82 -23.86
C ARG A 583 44.61 0.34 -22.89
N GLU A 584 45.47 1.28 -23.25
CA GLU A 584 45.80 2.45 -22.44
C GLU A 584 44.65 3.46 -22.42
N ILE A 585 44.40 4.03 -21.24
CA ILE A 585 43.42 5.10 -21.02
C ILE A 585 44.19 6.35 -20.56
N LEU A 586 44.20 7.39 -21.41
CA LEU A 586 44.93 8.65 -21.13
C LEU A 586 44.56 9.26 -19.77
N ALA A 587 43.26 9.28 -19.45
CA ALA A 587 42.75 9.83 -18.19
C ALA A 587 43.23 9.07 -16.93
N LEU A 588 43.75 7.84 -17.10
CA LEU A 588 44.36 7.04 -16.05
C LEU A 588 45.88 7.04 -16.14
N ASN A 589 46.51 8.14 -16.60
CA ASN A 589 47.96 8.21 -16.75
C ASN A 589 48.52 7.03 -17.58
N ASN A 590 47.84 6.72 -18.69
CA ASN A 590 48.12 5.59 -19.59
C ASN A 590 48.01 4.20 -18.93
N GLY A 591 47.29 4.09 -17.81
CA GLY A 591 46.90 2.81 -17.23
C GLY A 591 46.10 1.96 -18.21
N LYS A 592 46.28 0.63 -18.13
CA LYS A 592 45.69 -0.30 -19.10
C LYS A 592 44.44 -0.98 -18.54
N ILE A 593 43.34 -0.95 -19.30
CA ILE A 593 42.04 -1.54 -18.94
C ILE A 593 41.64 -2.59 -19.99
N PRO A 594 41.04 -3.73 -19.60
CA PRO A 594 40.63 -4.76 -20.55
C PRO A 594 39.45 -4.27 -21.40
N HIS A 595 39.53 -4.48 -22.71
CA HIS A 595 38.46 -4.16 -23.67
C HIS A 595 37.68 -5.40 -24.14
N LYS A 596 38.18 -6.60 -23.84
CA LYS A 596 37.49 -7.85 -24.10
C LYS A 596 37.40 -8.65 -22.81
N VAL A 597 36.21 -9.11 -22.45
CA VAL A 597 35.97 -9.94 -21.27
C VAL A 597 35.19 -11.18 -21.70
N LEU A 598 35.72 -12.37 -21.40
CA LEU A 598 34.98 -13.62 -21.54
C LEU A 598 34.34 -13.91 -20.18
N ASN A 599 33.01 -14.06 -20.17
CA ASN A 599 32.24 -14.36 -18.98
C ASN A 599 31.73 -15.79 -19.08
N GLU A 600 31.94 -16.56 -18.03
CA GLU A 600 31.42 -17.91 -17.83
C GLU A 600 30.63 -17.89 -16.52
N ILE A 601 29.35 -18.22 -16.59
CA ILE A 601 28.44 -18.22 -15.44
C ILE A 601 27.79 -19.60 -15.37
N GLU A 602 27.83 -20.21 -14.20
CA GLU A 602 27.13 -21.46 -13.89
C GLU A 602 26.19 -21.17 -12.72
N ASP A 603 24.88 -21.29 -12.94
CA ASP A 603 23.88 -21.08 -11.91
C ASP A 603 22.75 -22.14 -12.00
N TYR A 604 21.64 -21.92 -11.28
CA TYR A 604 20.49 -22.84 -11.31
C TYR A 604 19.89 -23.05 -12.71
N TYR A 605 20.07 -22.09 -13.62
CA TYR A 605 19.53 -22.12 -14.98
C TYR A 605 20.50 -22.76 -16.00
N GLY A 606 21.71 -23.09 -15.58
CA GLY A 606 22.72 -23.80 -16.39
C GLY A 606 24.00 -23.00 -16.59
N GLU A 607 24.78 -23.41 -17.58
CA GLU A 607 26.01 -22.75 -17.99
C GLU A 607 25.72 -21.70 -19.07
N THR A 608 26.19 -20.48 -18.86
CA THR A 608 26.10 -19.37 -19.82
C THR A 608 27.49 -18.80 -20.07
N SER A 609 27.89 -18.81 -21.34
CA SER A 609 29.14 -18.22 -21.82
C SER A 609 28.83 -17.06 -22.76
N TYR A 610 29.49 -15.91 -22.54
CA TYR A 610 29.41 -14.79 -23.47
C TYR A 610 30.65 -13.92 -23.44
N GLN A 611 30.90 -13.27 -24.57
CA GLN A 611 31.97 -12.30 -24.71
C GLN A 611 31.42 -10.87 -24.64
N GLU A 612 31.97 -10.07 -23.74
CA GLU A 612 31.81 -8.62 -23.69
C GLU A 612 32.93 -7.95 -24.48
N LEU A 613 32.58 -7.17 -25.51
CA LEU A 613 33.50 -6.25 -26.18
C LEU A 613 33.16 -4.82 -25.77
N ARG A 614 34.07 -4.17 -25.04
CA ARG A 614 33.91 -2.78 -24.61
C ARG A 614 34.28 -1.86 -25.76
N GLU A 615 33.26 -1.35 -26.44
CA GLU A 615 33.43 -0.44 -27.56
C GLU A 615 33.85 0.96 -27.09
N LYS A 616 33.43 1.35 -25.89
CA LYS A 616 33.76 2.64 -25.29
C LYS A 616 34.07 2.48 -23.80
N VAL A 617 35.18 3.08 -23.36
CA VAL A 617 35.55 3.21 -21.94
C VAL A 617 35.91 4.68 -21.69
N GLU A 618 35.15 5.36 -20.86
CA GLU A 618 35.40 6.76 -20.48
C GLU A 618 35.59 6.88 -18.98
N VAL A 619 36.62 7.64 -18.59
CA VAL A 619 36.94 8.02 -17.21
C VAL A 619 36.71 9.52 -17.07
N ASN A 620 35.99 9.90 -16.02
CA ASN A 620 35.49 11.26 -15.79
C ASN A 620 34.72 11.89 -16.97
N PRO A 621 33.79 11.15 -17.62
CA PRO A 621 32.94 11.73 -18.67
C PRO A 621 32.02 12.84 -18.12
N VAL A 622 31.63 13.75 -19.02
CA VAL A 622 30.70 14.84 -18.71
C VAL A 622 29.26 14.32 -18.82
N PHE A 623 28.74 13.77 -17.72
CA PHE A 623 27.30 13.51 -17.56
C PHE A 623 26.77 14.08 -16.22
N GLY A 624 25.50 14.47 -16.19
CA GLY A 624 24.83 14.93 -14.97
C GLY A 624 24.30 13.76 -14.14
N ASN A 625 24.34 13.88 -12.81
CA ASN A 625 23.87 12.82 -11.90
C ASN A 625 22.37 12.49 -12.05
N ARG A 626 21.62 13.32 -12.77
CA ARG A 626 20.21 13.10 -13.12
C ARG A 626 19.98 11.79 -13.88
N ILE A 627 20.99 11.21 -14.53
CA ILE A 627 20.86 9.90 -15.20
C ILE A 627 20.63 8.74 -14.22
N PHE A 628 20.99 8.89 -12.94
CA PHE A 628 20.79 7.88 -11.91
C PHE A 628 19.49 8.07 -11.12
N MET A 629 18.70 9.09 -11.47
CA MET A 629 17.45 9.37 -10.78
C MET A 629 16.31 8.69 -11.51
N LYS A 630 15.57 7.85 -10.79
CA LYS A 630 14.23 7.44 -11.20
C LYS A 630 13.28 8.61 -10.97
N GLU A 631 12.77 9.22 -12.04
CA GLU A 631 11.76 10.27 -11.93
C GLU A 631 10.36 9.65 -12.14
N VAL A 632 9.56 9.60 -11.07
CA VAL A 632 8.20 9.06 -11.13
C VAL A 632 7.25 10.12 -11.72
N TYR A 633 6.76 9.89 -12.94
CA TYR A 633 5.73 10.70 -13.59
C TYR A 633 4.37 9.96 -13.58
N PHE A 634 3.26 10.69 -13.62
CA PHE A 634 1.93 10.09 -13.69
C PHE A 634 1.72 9.38 -15.04
N GLY A 635 1.77 8.03 -15.03
CA GLY A 635 1.43 7.18 -16.18
C GLY A 635 2.60 6.78 -17.09
N SER A 636 3.84 7.19 -16.78
CA SER A 636 5.05 6.68 -17.42
C SER A 636 6.28 6.93 -16.53
N PHE A 637 7.34 6.16 -16.74
CA PHE A 637 8.61 6.30 -16.03
C PHE A 637 9.63 6.96 -16.96
N LYS A 638 10.51 7.82 -16.41
CA LYS A 638 11.67 8.34 -17.13
C LYS A 638 12.94 8.14 -16.33
#